data_AF-A0A3B8TUD1-F1
#
_entry.id   AF-A0A3B8TUD1-F1
#
_cell.length_a   1.000
_cell.length_b   1.000
_cell.length_c   1.000
_cell.angle_alpha   90.00
_cell.angle_beta   90.00
_cell.angle_gamma   90.00
#
_symmetry.space_group_name_H-M   'P 1'
#
loop_
_entity.id
_entity.type
_entity.pdbx_description
1 polymer ?
#
loop_
_entity_poly.entity_id
_entity_poly.type
_entity_poly.pdbx_seq_one_letter_code
_entity_poly.pdbx_strand_id
1 'polypeptide(L)'
;MKNDAFLKIIILTIFNLFFTVGIFSQTTIWSEDFETADDLGKGSAGTSTCTAPTSDKWSLDKSGAGMTNSSDYCKVTDVGNMNGSQELTWKDVAGSSGVILTTESISISNYSNVSISANFKEGYCGSSDYLKFYSKIDGGSEVAFTTYGENTGSTLSGDNGEAIASVSGLSGSTLQIIIKGKNGSSSDMWYVDDIIVSGTPTGPYITTGSLSSSFSTCYGTASSNSTFTVEGINLTGDITVTAPTGYEVSTSSGSGFGGSVALTPSSGAVSTTTIYARLSTTASITTTQNFACSSSGATTANVATGTATINSNVLYVSTTGSNSNSGVSSSVPLATIQHAIDMVSTSCGSATINLADGTYNENDIDIDLSVSIIGESESGTIIDNNDVSGEYCFKVTTVNSDVNLQNLTIRDFKGGAGCAFYSYKMDNKLVFNSVTFNSCYINSTTYDGVVFIYYDTDATTSDGADFVNCTFSDNYSAEAGYGTALYVGSYNYDYDYSVLITNCVFDNNDSDGSVYSYGACNIDRGYSAEVTNCVFKNNTGHGYNSGLRLQHIGSSSGVAGRTKVENCLFFDNSLSFAGAAMGFDDAKGTLTNCTFAQNSNTNSDYYYVSNLDVNSSTIAVNNCIFQSDDSGNEMISGGSISYSIIYGGAGGDTYTDGGNNLSSDPDFTNASSNDFTLTITSPAVDAGTSGGPALDILGVTRDGNPDMGCYELIIYTWSGAANAAWTNSSNWTTGSVPTSSESPVIPDISGGSGNFPTITSDVTLSGLTVDVNAIINVSSNTLTLAGTTDLNGTMNIANATVNSDGNFDATGGTIDFTNA
;
A
#
# COMPACT_ATOMS: atom_id res chain seq x y z
N MET A 1 -40.73 5.03 -29.44
CA MET A 1 -39.36 4.66 -28.98
C MET A 1 -39.30 3.44 -28.03
N LYS A 2 -40.31 2.56 -27.95
CA LYS A 2 -40.20 1.29 -27.19
C LYS A 2 -40.79 0.05 -27.88
N ASN A 3 -41.13 0.12 -29.18
CA ASN A 3 -41.70 -1.00 -29.93
C ASN A 3 -40.81 -1.58 -31.04
N ASP A 4 -39.71 -0.92 -31.45
CA ASP A 4 -38.88 -1.42 -32.55
C ASP A 4 -37.86 -2.48 -32.14
N ALA A 5 -37.44 -2.53 -30.87
CA ALA A 5 -36.55 -3.58 -30.38
C ALA A 5 -37.23 -4.97 -30.39
N PHE A 6 -38.57 -5.01 -30.27
CA PHE A 6 -39.33 -6.25 -30.29
C PHE A 6 -39.54 -6.79 -31.71
N LEU A 7 -39.54 -5.91 -32.72
CA LEU A 7 -39.59 -6.30 -34.14
C LEU A 7 -38.21 -6.72 -34.68
N LYS A 8 -37.12 -6.11 -34.17
CA LYS A 8 -35.72 -6.50 -34.45
C LYS A 8 -35.42 -7.95 -34.03
N ILE A 9 -36.03 -8.45 -32.96
CA ILE A 9 -35.93 -9.87 -32.59
C ILE A 9 -36.77 -10.72 -33.55
N ILE A 10 -37.96 -10.28 -33.96
CA ILE A 10 -38.88 -11.10 -34.77
C ILE A 10 -38.40 -11.28 -36.22
N ILE A 11 -37.74 -10.32 -36.86
CA ILE A 11 -37.25 -10.49 -38.25
C ILE A 11 -35.98 -11.38 -38.30
N LEU A 12 -35.11 -11.30 -37.30
CA LEU A 12 -33.98 -12.24 -37.15
C LEU A 12 -34.44 -13.65 -36.69
N THR A 13 -35.58 -13.74 -35.98
CA THR A 13 -36.12 -15.01 -35.46
C THR A 13 -37.05 -15.72 -36.44
N ILE A 14 -37.73 -15.00 -37.36
CA ILE A 14 -38.63 -15.62 -38.35
C ILE A 14 -37.86 -16.42 -39.42
N PHE A 15 -36.58 -16.14 -39.66
CA PHE A 15 -35.76 -16.97 -40.54
C PHE A 15 -35.37 -18.34 -39.93
N ASN A 16 -35.51 -18.51 -38.62
CA ASN A 16 -35.13 -19.73 -37.90
C ASN A 16 -36.28 -20.70 -37.57
N LEU A 17 -37.53 -20.37 -37.93
CA LEU A 17 -38.69 -21.11 -37.43
C LEU A 17 -39.45 -21.94 -38.49
N PHE A 18 -38.77 -22.59 -39.45
CA PHE A 18 -39.43 -23.60 -40.31
C PHE A 18 -38.46 -24.63 -40.92
N PHE A 19 -37.62 -25.36 -40.16
CA PHE A 19 -37.02 -26.60 -40.69
C PHE A 19 -36.80 -27.68 -39.62
N THR A 20 -37.83 -28.50 -39.41
CA THR A 20 -37.67 -29.87 -38.87
C THR A 20 -37.31 -30.83 -40.02
N VAL A 21 -36.09 -30.73 -40.57
CA VAL A 21 -35.27 -31.76 -41.26
C VAL A 21 -33.94 -31.05 -41.53
N GLY A 22 -32.80 -31.65 -41.17
CA GLY A 22 -31.46 -31.03 -41.21
C GLY A 22 -31.04 -30.44 -42.56
N ILE A 23 -31.36 -29.17 -42.78
CA ILE A 23 -30.82 -28.30 -43.83
C ILE A 23 -30.09 -27.18 -43.09
N PHE A 24 -28.78 -27.07 -43.31
CA PHE A 24 -27.95 -26.04 -42.68
C PHE A 24 -28.48 -24.64 -43.02
N SER A 25 -28.67 -23.79 -42.01
CA SER A 25 -28.99 -22.36 -42.20
C SER A 25 -27.86 -21.68 -42.98
N GLN A 26 -28.19 -20.74 -43.87
CA GLN A 26 -27.17 -19.91 -44.52
C GLN A 26 -26.51 -18.99 -43.47
N THR A 27 -25.20 -18.78 -43.60
CA THR A 27 -24.42 -17.85 -42.78
C THR A 27 -24.09 -16.61 -43.58
N THR A 28 -24.02 -15.44 -42.95
CA THR A 28 -23.54 -14.20 -43.59
C THR A 28 -22.08 -14.35 -44.00
N ILE A 29 -21.79 -14.11 -45.28
CA ILE A 29 -20.45 -14.12 -45.88
C ILE A 29 -19.89 -12.70 -45.89
N TRP A 30 -20.74 -11.72 -46.21
CA TRP A 30 -20.39 -10.31 -46.34
C TRP A 30 -21.63 -9.47 -46.10
N SER A 31 -21.49 -8.30 -45.49
CA SER A 31 -22.59 -7.35 -45.32
C SER A 31 -22.14 -5.89 -45.35
N GLU A 32 -23.09 -5.01 -45.69
CA GLU A 32 -22.97 -3.57 -45.62
C GLU A 32 -24.29 -2.95 -45.17
N ASP A 33 -24.25 -2.14 -44.12
CA ASP A 33 -25.38 -1.42 -43.52
C ASP A 33 -25.17 0.11 -43.53
N PHE A 34 -24.00 0.61 -43.93
CA PHE A 34 -23.69 2.05 -44.02
C PHE A 34 -23.86 2.84 -42.70
N GLU A 35 -23.91 2.18 -41.54
CA GLU A 35 -24.24 2.84 -40.26
C GLU A 35 -23.02 3.31 -39.45
N THR A 36 -21.80 3.17 -39.96
CA THR A 36 -20.63 3.61 -39.20
C THR A 36 -20.51 5.14 -39.22
N ALA A 37 -19.97 5.72 -38.14
CA ALA A 37 -19.82 7.18 -38.04
C ALA A 37 -18.95 7.78 -39.16
N ASP A 38 -18.10 6.97 -39.80
CA ASP A 38 -17.21 7.38 -40.87
C ASP A 38 -17.85 7.32 -42.27
N ASP A 39 -19.02 6.70 -42.41
CA ASP A 39 -19.71 6.50 -43.70
C ASP A 39 -20.46 7.75 -44.15
N LEU A 40 -20.98 8.55 -43.22
CA LEU A 40 -21.81 9.72 -43.52
C LEU A 40 -21.13 10.69 -44.51
N GLY A 41 -21.79 10.93 -45.64
CA GLY A 41 -21.31 11.84 -46.69
C GLY A 41 -20.27 11.25 -47.64
N LYS A 42 -19.82 10.00 -47.43
CA LYS A 42 -18.93 9.28 -48.33
C LYS A 42 -19.64 8.86 -49.60
N GLY A 43 -18.91 8.84 -50.72
CA GLY A 43 -19.46 8.70 -52.07
C GLY A 43 -18.96 9.82 -52.99
N SER A 44 -19.85 10.37 -53.82
CA SER A 44 -19.56 11.47 -54.74
C SER A 44 -20.70 12.48 -54.79
N ALA A 45 -20.37 13.78 -54.87
CA ALA A 45 -21.33 14.86 -55.06
C ALA A 45 -20.80 15.89 -56.08
N GLY A 46 -21.53 16.11 -57.18
CA GLY A 46 -21.14 16.99 -58.26
C GLY A 46 -19.79 16.62 -58.89
N THR A 47 -18.93 17.62 -59.04
CA THR A 47 -17.59 17.48 -59.61
C THR A 47 -16.53 17.02 -58.60
N SER A 48 -16.89 16.77 -57.34
CA SER A 48 -15.93 16.36 -56.30
C SER A 48 -15.24 15.04 -56.64
N THR A 49 -14.12 14.79 -55.95
CA THR A 49 -13.40 13.51 -56.00
C THR A 49 -14.27 12.40 -55.43
N CYS A 50 -14.35 11.26 -56.12
CA CYS A 50 -15.08 10.10 -55.64
C CYS A 50 -14.38 9.51 -54.41
N THR A 51 -15.17 9.16 -53.41
CA THR A 51 -14.77 8.28 -52.30
C THR A 51 -15.66 7.05 -52.33
N ALA A 52 -15.16 5.92 -51.86
CA ALA A 52 -15.99 4.74 -51.63
C ALA A 52 -17.03 5.08 -50.53
N PRO A 53 -18.31 4.67 -50.68
CA PRO A 53 -19.34 4.92 -49.65
C PRO A 53 -19.00 4.36 -48.27
N THR A 54 -18.26 3.24 -48.24
CA THR A 54 -17.61 2.71 -47.06
C THR A 54 -16.17 2.36 -47.47
N SER A 55 -15.20 2.60 -46.58
CA SER A 55 -13.78 2.44 -46.94
C SER A 55 -13.46 1.01 -47.39
N ASP A 56 -12.73 0.89 -48.49
CA ASP A 56 -12.19 -0.35 -49.08
C ASP A 56 -13.18 -1.37 -49.65
N LYS A 57 -14.47 -1.28 -49.32
CA LYS A 57 -15.49 -2.25 -49.79
C LYS A 57 -16.04 -2.01 -51.19
N TRP A 58 -15.94 -0.79 -51.71
CA TRP A 58 -16.62 -0.38 -52.94
C TRP A 58 -15.73 0.43 -53.88
N SER A 59 -15.96 0.25 -55.17
CA SER A 59 -15.52 1.17 -56.22
C SER A 59 -16.72 1.91 -56.79
N LEU A 60 -16.55 3.21 -57.07
CA LEU A 60 -17.60 4.09 -57.58
C LEU A 60 -17.15 4.72 -58.91
N ASP A 61 -17.88 4.43 -59.99
CA ASP A 61 -17.69 5.03 -61.31
C ASP A 61 -18.83 6.00 -61.62
N LYS A 62 -18.46 7.26 -61.83
CA LYS A 62 -19.38 8.36 -62.20
C LYS A 62 -19.18 8.89 -63.62
N SER A 63 -18.37 8.25 -64.44
CA SER A 63 -17.97 8.76 -65.76
C SER A 63 -19.16 9.07 -66.68
N GLY A 64 -20.30 8.37 -66.50
CA GLY A 64 -21.55 8.65 -67.21
C GLY A 64 -22.71 9.12 -66.34
N ALA A 65 -22.42 9.69 -65.16
CA ALA A 65 -23.41 10.09 -64.16
C ALA A 65 -24.04 11.47 -64.40
N GLY A 66 -23.36 12.37 -65.11
CA GLY A 66 -23.88 13.71 -65.41
C GLY A 66 -23.99 14.67 -64.21
N MET A 67 -23.33 14.38 -63.09
CA MET A 67 -23.37 15.21 -61.88
C MET A 67 -22.60 16.52 -62.08
N THR A 68 -23.26 17.66 -61.90
CA THR A 68 -22.75 19.00 -62.22
C THR A 68 -22.59 19.91 -61.00
N ASN A 69 -23.37 19.69 -59.94
CA ASN A 69 -23.34 20.47 -58.71
C ASN A 69 -23.45 19.58 -57.46
N SER A 70 -23.24 20.13 -56.28
CA SER A 70 -23.20 19.38 -55.01
C SER A 70 -24.55 18.76 -54.58
N SER A 71 -25.65 19.13 -55.24
CA SER A 71 -26.97 18.52 -55.02
C SER A 71 -27.19 17.25 -55.86
N ASP A 72 -26.30 17.01 -56.83
CA ASP A 72 -26.27 15.83 -57.68
C ASP A 72 -25.31 14.84 -57.02
N TYR A 73 -25.79 13.76 -56.43
CA TYR A 73 -24.93 12.89 -55.63
C TYR A 73 -25.31 11.42 -55.66
N CYS A 74 -24.29 10.60 -55.44
CA CYS A 74 -24.42 9.23 -54.97
C CYS A 74 -23.55 9.09 -53.72
N LYS A 75 -24.15 9.15 -52.53
CA LYS A 75 -23.42 9.16 -51.26
C LYS A 75 -24.27 8.65 -50.11
N VAL A 76 -23.63 8.27 -49.02
CA VAL A 76 -24.30 7.94 -47.75
C VAL A 76 -24.88 9.22 -47.15
N THR A 77 -26.13 9.17 -46.74
CA THR A 77 -26.91 10.29 -46.22
C THR A 77 -27.70 9.89 -44.99
N ASP A 78 -27.86 10.83 -44.07
CA ASP A 78 -28.73 10.67 -42.90
C ASP A 78 -30.13 11.23 -43.22
N VAL A 79 -30.91 10.47 -43.98
CA VAL A 79 -32.26 10.85 -44.43
C VAL A 79 -33.36 10.05 -43.74
N GLY A 80 -33.03 8.97 -43.03
CA GLY A 80 -33.95 8.17 -42.22
C GLY A 80 -35.15 7.62 -43.00
N ASN A 81 -34.99 7.34 -44.29
CA ASN A 81 -36.08 6.89 -45.16
C ASN A 81 -36.21 5.36 -45.25
N MET A 82 -35.17 4.60 -44.91
CA MET A 82 -35.17 3.14 -44.73
C MET A 82 -34.82 2.75 -43.28
N ASN A 83 -34.50 1.48 -43.01
CA ASN A 83 -34.29 0.93 -41.67
C ASN A 83 -32.96 1.34 -41.04
N GLY A 84 -32.75 2.63 -40.79
CA GLY A 84 -31.45 3.13 -40.33
C GLY A 84 -31.42 4.63 -40.08
N SER A 85 -30.30 5.12 -39.54
CA SER A 85 -29.95 6.55 -39.62
C SER A 85 -29.34 6.88 -40.98
N GLN A 86 -28.47 6.02 -41.52
CA GLN A 86 -27.68 6.31 -42.71
C GLN A 86 -27.99 5.35 -43.85
N GLU A 87 -28.04 5.86 -45.08
CA GLU A 87 -28.38 5.06 -46.27
C GLU A 87 -27.69 5.59 -47.54
N LEU A 88 -27.38 4.71 -48.49
CA LEU A 88 -26.75 5.09 -49.76
C LEU A 88 -27.81 5.66 -50.73
N THR A 89 -27.65 6.94 -51.09
CA THR A 89 -28.66 7.68 -51.86
C THR A 89 -28.15 8.13 -53.22
N TRP A 90 -28.94 7.93 -54.27
CA TRP A 90 -28.76 8.56 -55.59
C TRP A 90 -29.76 9.69 -55.78
N LYS A 91 -29.29 10.88 -56.12
CA LYS A 91 -30.09 12.06 -56.39
C LYS A 91 -29.54 12.83 -57.58
N ASP A 92 -30.39 13.15 -58.55
CA ASP A 92 -30.05 13.92 -59.77
C ASP A 92 -28.79 13.41 -60.51
N VAL A 93 -28.77 12.10 -60.77
CA VAL A 93 -27.68 11.40 -61.48
C VAL A 93 -28.09 11.16 -62.95
N ALA A 94 -28.35 12.26 -63.68
CA ALA A 94 -29.11 12.25 -64.94
C ALA A 94 -28.34 11.80 -66.21
N GLY A 95 -27.06 11.49 -66.10
CA GLY A 95 -26.18 11.15 -67.23
C GLY A 95 -26.57 9.88 -68.01
N SER A 96 -25.80 9.55 -69.05
CA SER A 96 -26.11 8.45 -69.97
C SER A 96 -26.13 7.07 -69.31
N SER A 97 -25.34 6.86 -68.24
CA SER A 97 -25.20 5.55 -67.57
C SER A 97 -25.26 5.61 -66.04
N GLY A 98 -25.64 6.75 -65.45
CA GLY A 98 -25.79 6.90 -64.00
C GLY A 98 -24.46 6.75 -63.25
N VAL A 99 -24.55 6.44 -61.95
CA VAL A 99 -23.42 6.01 -61.11
C VAL A 99 -23.46 4.50 -60.96
N ILE A 100 -22.29 3.88 -61.14
CA ILE A 100 -22.08 2.45 -60.96
C ILE A 100 -21.26 2.23 -59.70
N LEU A 101 -21.80 1.47 -58.76
CA LEU A 101 -21.04 0.92 -57.65
C LEU A 101 -20.75 -0.53 -57.89
N THR A 102 -19.54 -0.95 -57.54
CA THR A 102 -19.11 -2.34 -57.61
C THR A 102 -18.38 -2.67 -56.34
N THR A 103 -18.82 -3.70 -55.62
CA THR A 103 -18.11 -4.17 -54.43
C THR A 103 -16.69 -4.63 -54.81
N GLU A 104 -15.85 -4.71 -53.81
CA GLU A 104 -14.69 -5.60 -53.80
C GLU A 104 -15.07 -7.03 -54.22
N SER A 105 -14.05 -7.83 -54.55
CA SER A 105 -14.25 -9.24 -54.87
C SER A 105 -14.48 -10.03 -53.58
N ILE A 106 -15.73 -10.42 -53.34
CA ILE A 106 -16.16 -11.19 -52.18
C ILE A 106 -15.84 -12.67 -52.44
N SER A 107 -15.06 -13.31 -51.57
CA SER A 107 -14.76 -14.74 -51.70
C SER A 107 -15.95 -15.59 -51.26
N ILE A 108 -16.41 -16.48 -52.15
CA ILE A 108 -17.55 -17.38 -51.91
C ILE A 108 -17.21 -18.85 -52.16
N SER A 109 -15.93 -19.19 -52.44
CA SER A 109 -15.48 -20.53 -52.84
C SER A 109 -15.79 -21.65 -51.84
N ASN A 110 -15.96 -21.29 -50.57
CA ASN A 110 -16.24 -22.22 -49.47
C ASN A 110 -17.73 -22.26 -49.08
N TYR A 111 -18.59 -21.71 -49.93
CA TYR A 111 -20.02 -21.61 -49.70
C TYR A 111 -20.80 -22.14 -50.88
N SER A 112 -21.94 -22.75 -50.58
CA SER A 112 -22.94 -23.22 -51.54
C SER A 112 -24.25 -22.48 -51.29
N ASN A 113 -25.17 -22.52 -52.25
CA ASN A 113 -26.46 -21.84 -52.14
C ASN A 113 -26.32 -20.35 -51.75
N VAL A 114 -25.34 -19.66 -52.37
CA VAL A 114 -25.06 -18.27 -52.05
C VAL A 114 -26.24 -17.41 -52.50
N SER A 115 -26.66 -16.50 -51.64
CA SER A 115 -27.74 -15.55 -51.89
C SER A 115 -27.31 -14.13 -51.54
N ILE A 116 -27.95 -13.17 -52.19
CA ILE A 116 -27.77 -11.74 -51.97
C ILE A 116 -29.14 -11.15 -51.72
N SER A 117 -29.24 -10.28 -50.72
CA SER A 117 -30.37 -9.39 -50.49
C SER A 117 -29.88 -7.96 -50.34
N ALA A 118 -30.61 -7.00 -50.88
CA ALA A 118 -30.39 -5.58 -50.66
C ALA A 118 -31.74 -4.89 -50.48
N ASN A 119 -31.91 -4.16 -49.38
CA ASN A 119 -33.07 -3.32 -49.17
C ASN A 119 -32.94 -2.07 -50.05
N PHE A 120 -34.02 -1.67 -50.71
CA PHE A 120 -34.03 -0.44 -51.48
C PHE A 120 -35.39 0.22 -51.46
N LYS A 121 -35.39 1.54 -51.64
CA LYS A 121 -36.59 2.37 -51.66
C LYS A 121 -36.58 3.34 -52.83
N GLU A 122 -37.76 3.53 -53.41
CA GLU A 122 -38.03 4.47 -54.49
C GLU A 122 -38.58 5.79 -53.93
N GLY A 123 -37.87 6.91 -54.09
CA GLY A 123 -38.33 8.24 -53.67
C GLY A 123 -38.68 9.13 -54.86
N TYR A 124 -39.86 8.92 -55.47
CA TYR A 124 -40.34 9.54 -56.73
C TYR A 124 -39.39 9.26 -57.91
N CYS A 125 -39.85 8.59 -58.96
CA CYS A 125 -39.00 8.26 -60.12
C CYS A 125 -39.72 8.49 -61.46
N GLY A 126 -39.07 9.24 -62.34
CA GLY A 126 -39.50 9.41 -63.72
C GLY A 126 -39.33 8.13 -64.54
N SER A 127 -40.08 7.98 -65.64
CA SER A 127 -40.07 6.78 -66.50
C SER A 127 -38.70 6.39 -67.10
N SER A 128 -37.70 7.27 -67.03
CA SER A 128 -36.32 7.06 -67.51
C SER A 128 -35.31 6.70 -66.42
N ASP A 129 -35.74 6.71 -65.16
CA ASP A 129 -34.88 6.46 -64.00
C ASP A 129 -34.76 4.97 -63.73
N TYR A 130 -33.68 4.54 -63.08
CA TYR A 130 -33.50 3.13 -62.75
C TYR A 130 -32.60 2.94 -61.55
N LEU A 131 -32.83 1.83 -60.85
CA LEU A 131 -31.92 1.27 -59.87
C LEU A 131 -31.80 -0.22 -60.13
N LYS A 132 -30.62 -0.67 -60.53
CA LYS A 132 -30.40 -2.03 -61.02
C LYS A 132 -29.36 -2.73 -60.19
N PHE A 133 -29.64 -3.99 -59.89
CA PHE A 133 -28.80 -4.84 -59.06
C PHE A 133 -28.34 -6.05 -59.87
N TYR A 134 -27.03 -6.22 -59.95
CA TYR A 134 -26.39 -7.32 -60.64
C TYR A 134 -25.44 -8.06 -59.73
N SER A 135 -25.32 -9.35 -59.98
CA SER A 135 -24.23 -10.18 -59.47
C SER A 135 -23.23 -10.43 -60.58
N LYS A 136 -21.96 -10.56 -60.22
CA LYS A 136 -20.89 -10.97 -61.13
C LYS A 136 -20.07 -12.05 -60.45
N ILE A 137 -20.18 -13.26 -60.97
CA ILE A 137 -19.47 -14.43 -60.46
C ILE A 137 -18.17 -14.62 -61.25
N ASP A 138 -17.06 -14.84 -60.55
CA ASP A 138 -15.75 -15.21 -61.12
C ASP A 138 -15.26 -14.28 -62.23
N GLY A 139 -15.55 -12.98 -62.10
CA GLY A 139 -15.19 -11.97 -63.09
C GLY A 139 -15.94 -12.10 -64.43
N GLY A 140 -16.96 -12.96 -64.51
CA GLY A 140 -17.79 -13.19 -65.69
C GLY A 140 -18.73 -12.03 -66.05
N SER A 141 -19.82 -12.34 -66.76
CA SER A 141 -20.81 -11.33 -67.13
C SER A 141 -21.64 -10.87 -65.92
N GLU A 142 -22.10 -9.62 -65.95
CA GLU A 142 -23.13 -9.14 -65.03
C GLU A 142 -24.45 -9.88 -65.27
N VAL A 143 -25.06 -10.40 -64.21
CA VAL A 143 -26.35 -11.09 -64.23
C VAL A 143 -27.29 -10.39 -63.27
N ALA A 144 -28.41 -9.91 -63.78
CA ALA A 144 -29.40 -9.19 -62.98
C ALA A 144 -29.94 -10.09 -61.85
N PHE A 145 -30.23 -9.49 -60.71
CA PHE A 145 -30.91 -10.19 -59.62
C PHE A 145 -32.28 -10.70 -60.10
N THR A 146 -32.64 -11.91 -59.66
CA THR A 146 -33.89 -12.56 -60.09
C THR A 146 -35.12 -11.83 -59.61
N THR A 147 -35.02 -11.17 -58.46
CA THR A 147 -36.07 -10.33 -57.88
C THR A 147 -35.59 -8.90 -57.87
N TYR A 148 -36.33 -7.99 -58.51
CA TYR A 148 -36.04 -6.55 -58.55
C TYR A 148 -34.60 -6.21 -59.00
N GLY A 149 -34.00 -6.97 -59.93
CA GLY A 149 -32.67 -6.68 -60.47
C GLY A 149 -32.64 -5.57 -61.53
N GLU A 150 -33.76 -5.30 -62.20
CA GLU A 150 -33.88 -4.40 -63.36
C GLU A 150 -34.98 -3.35 -63.13
N ASN A 151 -34.95 -2.61 -62.03
CA ASN A 151 -35.99 -1.60 -61.74
C ASN A 151 -35.86 -0.39 -62.66
N THR A 152 -36.95 0.01 -63.32
CA THR A 152 -37.00 1.16 -64.25
C THR A 152 -38.30 1.94 -64.09
N GLY A 153 -38.22 3.26 -63.97
CA GLY A 153 -39.37 4.10 -63.63
C GLY A 153 -39.99 3.72 -62.29
N SER A 154 -41.27 4.04 -62.11
CA SER A 154 -42.01 3.67 -60.90
C SER A 154 -42.36 2.19 -60.88
N THR A 155 -41.38 1.39 -60.43
CA THR A 155 -41.42 -0.08 -60.43
C THR A 155 -42.14 -0.60 -59.19
N LEU A 156 -42.11 0.17 -58.09
CA LEU A 156 -42.78 -0.16 -56.84
C LEU A 156 -44.19 0.46 -56.81
N SER A 157 -45.13 -0.21 -56.16
CA SER A 157 -46.53 0.24 -56.14
C SER A 157 -46.71 1.50 -55.29
N GLY A 158 -46.64 2.66 -55.95
CA GLY A 158 -46.80 3.99 -55.35
C GLY A 158 -45.47 4.65 -55.03
N ASP A 159 -45.42 5.97 -55.21
CA ASP A 159 -44.28 6.81 -54.83
C ASP A 159 -43.95 6.56 -53.32
N ASN A 160 -42.72 6.14 -53.00
CA ASN A 160 -42.24 5.67 -51.67
C ASN A 160 -42.35 4.17 -51.33
N GLY A 161 -42.44 3.28 -52.32
CA GLY A 161 -42.34 1.84 -52.07
C GLY A 161 -40.94 1.38 -51.60
N GLU A 162 -40.90 0.42 -50.68
CA GLU A 162 -39.69 -0.29 -50.22
C GLU A 162 -39.76 -1.75 -50.69
N ALA A 163 -38.64 -2.30 -51.14
CA ALA A 163 -38.55 -3.68 -51.62
C ALA A 163 -37.15 -4.27 -51.37
N ILE A 164 -37.04 -5.59 -51.55
CA ILE A 164 -35.79 -6.34 -51.40
C ILE A 164 -35.37 -6.88 -52.77
N ALA A 165 -34.29 -6.33 -53.32
CA ALA A 165 -33.64 -6.91 -54.49
C ALA A 165 -32.87 -8.16 -54.05
N SER A 166 -33.09 -9.28 -54.73
CA SER A 166 -32.49 -10.55 -54.31
C SER A 166 -32.21 -11.54 -55.43
N VAL A 167 -31.19 -12.37 -55.19
CA VAL A 167 -30.83 -13.52 -55.99
C VAL A 167 -30.34 -14.64 -55.07
N SER A 168 -30.60 -15.89 -55.44
CA SER A 168 -30.19 -17.07 -54.68
C SER A 168 -29.65 -18.17 -55.59
N GLY A 169 -29.03 -19.19 -54.98
CA GLY A 169 -28.46 -20.31 -55.73
C GLY A 169 -27.22 -19.95 -56.53
N LEU A 170 -26.53 -18.86 -56.18
CA LEU A 170 -25.26 -18.48 -56.78
C LEU A 170 -24.17 -19.51 -56.40
N SER A 171 -23.26 -19.77 -57.33
CA SER A 171 -22.13 -20.68 -57.14
C SER A 171 -20.93 -20.20 -57.95
N GLY A 172 -19.73 -20.25 -57.36
CA GLY A 172 -18.49 -19.77 -57.95
C GLY A 172 -17.41 -19.61 -56.87
N SER A 173 -16.28 -18.99 -57.22
CA SER A 173 -15.19 -18.72 -56.27
C SER A 173 -15.25 -17.29 -55.70
N THR A 174 -15.68 -16.33 -56.51
CA THR A 174 -15.77 -14.91 -56.17
C THR A 174 -17.08 -14.31 -56.64
N LEU A 175 -17.57 -13.31 -55.90
CA LEU A 175 -18.78 -12.55 -56.16
C LEU A 175 -18.46 -11.05 -56.12
N GLN A 176 -19.04 -10.29 -57.04
CA GLN A 176 -19.18 -8.85 -56.89
C GLN A 176 -20.66 -8.46 -57.02
N ILE A 177 -21.09 -7.48 -56.25
CA ILE A 177 -22.40 -6.84 -56.38
C ILE A 177 -22.19 -5.55 -57.17
N ILE A 178 -23.01 -5.34 -58.20
CA ILE A 178 -22.99 -4.13 -59.02
C ILE A 178 -24.33 -3.44 -58.90
N ILE A 179 -24.31 -2.19 -58.45
CA ILE A 179 -25.51 -1.36 -58.32
C ILE A 179 -25.38 -0.21 -59.31
N LYS A 180 -26.35 -0.08 -60.22
CA LYS A 180 -26.40 1.00 -61.20
C LYS A 180 -27.61 1.86 -60.91
N GLY A 181 -27.36 3.09 -60.49
CA GLY A 181 -28.42 4.06 -60.18
C GLY A 181 -28.39 5.25 -61.12
N LYS A 182 -29.53 5.54 -61.72
CA LYS A 182 -29.79 6.74 -62.51
C LYS A 182 -31.06 7.40 -62.02
N ASN A 183 -30.98 8.71 -61.86
CA ASN A 183 -32.10 9.54 -61.46
C ASN A 183 -32.05 10.86 -62.24
N GLY A 184 -33.12 11.24 -62.93
CA GLY A 184 -33.13 12.37 -63.87
C GLY A 184 -33.64 13.70 -63.30
N SER A 185 -34.04 13.76 -62.02
CA SER A 185 -34.64 14.96 -61.42
C SER A 185 -34.06 15.25 -60.04
N SER A 186 -33.93 16.54 -59.71
CA SER A 186 -33.55 17.03 -58.38
C SER A 186 -34.52 16.66 -57.24
N SER A 187 -35.73 16.20 -57.55
CA SER A 187 -36.76 15.76 -56.59
C SER A 187 -36.75 14.25 -56.33
N ASP A 188 -36.11 13.50 -57.21
CA ASP A 188 -36.26 12.07 -57.33
C ASP A 188 -35.04 11.40 -56.68
N MET A 189 -35.25 10.31 -55.94
CA MET A 189 -34.20 9.64 -55.16
C MET A 189 -34.34 8.12 -55.19
N TRP A 190 -33.20 7.44 -55.15
CA TRP A 190 -33.11 6.01 -54.83
C TRP A 190 -32.31 5.84 -53.56
N TYR A 191 -32.76 4.92 -52.70
CA TYR A 191 -32.07 4.58 -51.46
C TYR A 191 -31.74 3.08 -51.46
N VAL A 192 -30.54 2.71 -51.00
CA VAL A 192 -30.11 1.32 -50.78
C VAL A 192 -29.47 1.15 -49.42
N ASP A 193 -29.79 0.06 -48.74
CA ASP A 193 -29.29 -0.29 -47.42
C ASP A 193 -29.37 -1.81 -47.17
N ASP A 194 -28.83 -2.30 -46.06
CA ASP A 194 -28.84 -3.69 -45.59
C ASP A 194 -28.47 -4.70 -46.70
N ILE A 195 -27.30 -4.53 -47.31
CA ILE A 195 -26.82 -5.45 -48.34
C ILE A 195 -26.18 -6.63 -47.65
N ILE A 196 -26.73 -7.82 -47.84
CA ILE A 196 -26.27 -9.06 -47.20
C ILE A 196 -25.99 -10.11 -48.26
N VAL A 197 -24.79 -10.67 -48.21
CA VAL A 197 -24.44 -11.92 -48.90
C VAL A 197 -24.46 -13.04 -47.86
N SER A 198 -25.20 -14.10 -48.13
CA SER A 198 -25.22 -15.29 -47.27
C SER A 198 -25.03 -16.56 -48.08
N GLY A 199 -24.64 -17.65 -47.43
CA GLY A 199 -24.51 -18.95 -48.08
C GLY A 199 -24.25 -20.06 -47.07
N THR A 200 -24.36 -21.30 -47.51
CA THR A 200 -24.17 -22.49 -46.67
C THR A 200 -22.71 -22.94 -46.76
N PRO A 201 -21.94 -22.96 -45.64
CA PRO A 201 -20.56 -23.43 -45.65
C PRO A 201 -20.43 -24.85 -46.21
N THR A 202 -19.45 -25.09 -47.08
CA THR A 202 -19.18 -26.40 -47.69
C THR A 202 -18.07 -27.18 -46.98
N GLY A 203 -17.35 -26.54 -46.06
CA GLY A 203 -16.30 -27.14 -45.23
C GLY A 203 -16.52 -26.87 -43.74
N PRO A 204 -15.60 -27.32 -42.86
CA PRO A 204 -15.66 -27.08 -41.42
C PRO A 204 -15.87 -25.60 -41.10
N TYR A 205 -16.87 -25.28 -40.29
CA TYR A 205 -17.24 -23.91 -39.94
C TYR A 205 -17.64 -23.81 -38.47
N ILE A 206 -17.22 -22.75 -37.79
CA ILE A 206 -17.48 -22.51 -36.37
C ILE A 206 -18.19 -21.16 -36.23
N THR A 207 -19.27 -21.14 -35.44
CA THR A 207 -19.97 -19.91 -35.06
C THR A 207 -19.88 -19.73 -33.55
N THR A 208 -19.73 -18.48 -33.10
CA THR A 208 -19.65 -18.14 -31.68
C THR A 208 -20.63 -17.04 -31.31
N GLY A 209 -21.20 -17.11 -30.11
CA GLY A 209 -21.90 -15.99 -29.49
C GLY A 209 -20.95 -14.98 -28.86
N SER A 210 -21.48 -13.85 -28.42
CA SER A 210 -20.74 -12.88 -27.61
C SER A 210 -20.71 -13.27 -26.14
N LEU A 211 -19.73 -12.74 -25.42
CA LEU A 211 -19.63 -12.88 -23.97
C LEU A 211 -20.81 -12.17 -23.28
N SER A 212 -21.39 -12.81 -22.26
CA SER A 212 -22.60 -12.31 -21.59
C SER A 212 -22.36 -11.17 -20.58
N SER A 213 -21.13 -11.01 -20.09
CA SER A 213 -20.73 -9.94 -19.16
C SER A 213 -19.21 -9.76 -19.10
N SER A 214 -18.74 -8.60 -18.64
CA SER A 214 -17.33 -8.38 -18.32
C SER A 214 -16.93 -9.12 -17.03
N PHE A 215 -15.62 -9.26 -16.81
CA PHE A 215 -15.07 -9.94 -15.64
C PHE A 215 -14.59 -8.94 -14.59
N SER A 216 -14.85 -9.23 -13.31
CA SER A 216 -14.29 -8.51 -12.18
C SER A 216 -13.95 -9.50 -11.05
N THR A 217 -12.81 -9.31 -10.38
CA THR A 217 -12.41 -10.14 -9.24
C THR A 217 -11.40 -9.43 -8.34
N CYS A 218 -11.25 -9.92 -7.11
CA CYS A 218 -10.09 -9.62 -6.27
C CYS A 218 -8.92 -10.52 -6.68
N TYR A 219 -7.71 -9.98 -6.75
CA TYR A 219 -6.50 -10.74 -7.07
C TYR A 219 -6.34 -11.94 -6.12
N GLY A 220 -5.87 -13.08 -6.64
CA GLY A 220 -5.80 -14.34 -5.90
C GLY A 220 -7.11 -15.15 -5.89
N THR A 221 -8.22 -14.57 -6.36
CA THR A 221 -9.52 -15.25 -6.44
C THR A 221 -10.02 -15.33 -7.88
N ALA A 222 -10.59 -16.47 -8.27
CA ALA A 222 -11.20 -16.63 -9.58
C ALA A 222 -12.52 -15.84 -9.64
N SER A 223 -12.78 -15.18 -10.77
CA SER A 223 -14.03 -14.42 -10.92
C SER A 223 -15.25 -15.34 -10.97
N SER A 224 -16.44 -14.76 -10.77
CA SER A 224 -17.68 -15.35 -11.27
C SER A 224 -17.57 -15.66 -12.76
N ASN A 225 -18.24 -16.72 -13.21
CA ASN A 225 -18.21 -17.08 -14.63
C ASN A 225 -19.11 -16.17 -15.47
N SER A 226 -18.63 -15.81 -16.64
CA SER A 226 -19.41 -15.30 -17.76
C SER A 226 -19.58 -16.42 -18.79
N THR A 227 -20.41 -16.22 -19.81
CA THR A 227 -20.72 -17.26 -20.79
C THR A 227 -20.72 -16.73 -22.22
N PHE A 228 -20.41 -17.63 -23.16
CA PHE A 228 -20.64 -17.45 -24.59
C PHE A 228 -21.05 -18.79 -25.21
N THR A 229 -21.57 -18.78 -26.44
CA THR A 229 -21.95 -20.01 -27.13
C THR A 229 -20.96 -20.38 -28.22
N VAL A 230 -20.79 -21.67 -28.48
CA VAL A 230 -19.99 -22.20 -29.59
C VAL A 230 -20.81 -23.28 -30.29
N GLU A 231 -20.85 -23.24 -31.62
CA GLU A 231 -21.41 -24.28 -32.46
C GLU A 231 -20.51 -24.49 -33.69
N GLY A 232 -20.65 -25.64 -34.34
CA GLY A 232 -19.92 -25.87 -35.58
C GLY A 232 -20.52 -26.96 -36.44
N ILE A 233 -20.22 -26.90 -37.73
CA ILE A 233 -20.79 -27.76 -38.77
C ILE A 233 -19.71 -28.24 -39.74
N ASN A 234 -19.97 -29.35 -40.44
CA ASN A 234 -19.05 -30.00 -41.37
C ASN A 234 -17.67 -30.32 -40.76
N LEU A 235 -17.59 -30.49 -39.44
CA LEU A 235 -16.35 -30.68 -38.70
C LEU A 235 -15.77 -32.06 -38.93
N THR A 236 -14.45 -32.14 -39.10
CA THR A 236 -13.71 -33.41 -39.23
C THR A 236 -12.92 -33.77 -37.97
N GLY A 237 -12.98 -32.92 -36.94
CA GLY A 237 -12.36 -33.11 -35.63
C GLY A 237 -12.99 -32.19 -34.59
N ASP A 238 -12.51 -32.27 -33.35
CA ASP A 238 -13.05 -31.49 -32.23
C ASP A 238 -12.90 -29.97 -32.43
N ILE A 239 -13.83 -29.20 -31.85
CA ILE A 239 -13.58 -27.77 -31.63
C ILE A 239 -12.80 -27.64 -30.32
N THR A 240 -11.60 -27.10 -30.37
CA THR A 240 -10.82 -26.72 -29.19
C THR A 240 -11.05 -25.25 -28.89
N VAL A 241 -11.68 -24.97 -27.75
CA VAL A 241 -11.86 -23.63 -27.20
C VAL A 241 -10.71 -23.36 -26.24
N THR A 242 -9.83 -22.44 -26.59
CA THR A 242 -8.62 -22.11 -25.82
C THR A 242 -8.79 -20.77 -25.13
N ALA A 243 -8.56 -20.74 -23.81
CA ALA A 243 -8.52 -19.52 -23.04
C ALA A 243 -7.16 -18.82 -23.18
N PRO A 244 -7.13 -17.48 -23.30
CA PRO A 244 -5.89 -16.74 -23.22
C PRO A 244 -5.31 -16.77 -21.80
N THR A 245 -4.03 -16.42 -21.66
CA THR A 245 -3.33 -16.37 -20.36
C THR A 245 -4.14 -15.59 -19.34
N GLY A 246 -4.30 -16.16 -18.14
CA GLY A 246 -5.04 -15.63 -16.99
C GLY A 246 -6.57 -15.74 -17.06
N TYR A 247 -7.12 -16.35 -18.12
CA TYR A 247 -8.49 -16.82 -18.19
C TYR A 247 -8.57 -18.34 -18.16
N GLU A 248 -9.74 -18.86 -17.82
CA GLU A 248 -10.05 -20.29 -17.89
C GLU A 248 -11.43 -20.49 -18.53
N VAL A 249 -11.61 -21.63 -19.20
CA VAL A 249 -12.88 -22.05 -19.79
C VAL A 249 -13.34 -23.40 -19.25
N SER A 250 -14.65 -23.64 -19.25
CA SER A 250 -15.30 -24.88 -18.86
C SER A 250 -16.59 -25.13 -19.66
N THR A 251 -17.00 -26.38 -19.78
CA THR A 251 -18.33 -26.78 -20.26
C THR A 251 -19.35 -26.94 -19.13
N SER A 252 -18.97 -26.65 -17.88
CA SER A 252 -19.84 -26.76 -16.70
C SER A 252 -19.74 -25.51 -15.84
N SER A 253 -20.89 -25.06 -15.31
CA SER A 253 -20.91 -23.93 -14.39
C SER A 253 -20.19 -24.29 -13.09
N GLY A 254 -19.21 -23.48 -12.69
CA GLY A 254 -18.55 -23.58 -11.38
C GLY A 254 -17.48 -24.67 -11.20
N SER A 255 -17.23 -25.53 -12.18
CA SER A 255 -16.20 -26.60 -12.07
C SER A 255 -15.58 -26.94 -13.43
N GLY A 256 -14.46 -27.66 -13.44
CA GLY A 256 -13.81 -28.10 -14.68
C GLY A 256 -13.12 -27.01 -15.50
N PHE A 257 -12.82 -25.87 -14.87
CA PHE A 257 -12.10 -24.77 -15.52
C PHE A 257 -10.64 -25.15 -15.80
N GLY A 258 -10.18 -24.81 -17.00
CA GLY A 258 -8.78 -24.96 -17.41
C GLY A 258 -8.44 -24.08 -18.62
N GLY A 259 -7.22 -24.23 -19.14
CA GLY A 259 -6.74 -23.44 -20.28
C GLY A 259 -7.44 -23.76 -21.61
N SER A 260 -8.14 -24.89 -21.71
CA SER A 260 -8.91 -25.25 -22.90
C SER A 260 -9.99 -26.29 -22.61
N VAL A 261 -11.04 -26.32 -23.43
CA VAL A 261 -12.01 -27.42 -23.51
C VAL A 261 -12.19 -27.90 -24.95
N ALA A 262 -12.45 -29.19 -25.12
CA ALA A 262 -12.73 -29.80 -26.42
C ALA A 262 -14.21 -30.14 -26.56
N LEU A 263 -14.81 -29.77 -27.70
CA LEU A 263 -16.19 -30.12 -28.07
C LEU A 263 -16.15 -31.13 -29.22
N THR A 264 -16.52 -32.37 -28.91
CA THR A 264 -16.49 -33.47 -29.89
C THR A 264 -17.74 -33.43 -30.79
N PRO A 265 -17.58 -33.41 -32.13
CA PRO A 265 -18.71 -33.39 -33.04
C PRO A 265 -19.43 -34.73 -33.10
N SER A 266 -20.75 -34.70 -33.27
CA SER A 266 -21.59 -35.85 -33.61
C SER A 266 -22.13 -35.66 -35.02
N SER A 267 -21.88 -36.64 -35.91
CA SER A 267 -22.23 -36.55 -37.33
C SER A 267 -21.70 -35.27 -38.02
N GLY A 268 -20.49 -34.84 -37.65
CA GLY A 268 -19.84 -33.64 -38.21
C GLY A 268 -20.37 -32.31 -37.65
N ALA A 269 -21.19 -32.32 -36.59
CA ALA A 269 -21.71 -31.10 -35.99
C ALA A 269 -21.53 -31.06 -34.46
N VAL A 270 -21.26 -29.87 -33.94
CA VAL A 270 -21.40 -29.52 -32.52
C VAL A 270 -22.61 -28.60 -32.42
N SER A 271 -23.68 -29.05 -31.76
CA SER A 271 -24.84 -28.20 -31.45
C SER A 271 -24.43 -27.03 -30.56
N THR A 272 -25.19 -25.93 -30.60
CA THR A 272 -24.97 -24.76 -29.75
C THR A 272 -24.70 -25.16 -28.29
N THR A 273 -23.45 -24.96 -27.87
CA THR A 273 -22.95 -25.36 -26.57
C THR A 273 -22.54 -24.11 -25.81
N THR A 274 -23.02 -23.95 -24.58
CA THR A 274 -22.60 -22.87 -23.69
C THR A 274 -21.22 -23.18 -23.12
N ILE A 275 -20.30 -22.23 -23.29
CA ILE A 275 -18.99 -22.21 -22.67
C ILE A 275 -19.02 -21.23 -21.51
N TYR A 276 -18.53 -21.66 -20.36
CA TYR A 276 -18.32 -20.84 -19.18
C TYR A 276 -16.88 -20.37 -19.19
N ALA A 277 -16.66 -19.06 -19.06
CA ALA A 277 -15.36 -18.45 -18.96
C ALA A 277 -15.23 -17.71 -17.63
N ARG A 278 -14.01 -17.56 -17.10
CA ARG A 278 -13.72 -16.74 -15.91
C ARG A 278 -12.28 -16.26 -15.91
N LEU A 279 -11.96 -15.28 -15.07
CA LEU A 279 -10.58 -15.01 -14.68
C LEU A 279 -10.07 -16.11 -13.75
N SER A 280 -8.83 -16.53 -13.97
CA SER A 280 -8.10 -17.41 -13.06
C SER A 280 -7.71 -16.68 -11.76
N THR A 281 -7.28 -17.42 -10.74
CA THR A 281 -6.76 -16.84 -9.49
C THR A 281 -5.46 -16.05 -9.68
N THR A 282 -4.74 -16.27 -10.78
CA THR A 282 -3.45 -15.63 -11.09
C THR A 282 -3.57 -14.53 -12.16
N ALA A 283 -4.79 -14.13 -12.50
CA ALA A 283 -5.02 -13.10 -13.50
C ALA A 283 -4.38 -11.77 -13.08
N SER A 284 -3.66 -11.13 -14.00
CA SER A 284 -3.03 -9.80 -13.84
C SER A 284 -3.15 -8.94 -15.12
N ILE A 285 -4.18 -9.22 -15.92
CA ILE A 285 -4.35 -8.72 -17.29
C ILE A 285 -5.19 -7.43 -17.27
N THR A 286 -4.77 -6.42 -18.04
CA THR A 286 -5.48 -5.14 -18.16
C THR A 286 -6.01 -4.85 -19.57
N THR A 287 -5.73 -5.72 -20.55
CA THR A 287 -6.09 -5.52 -21.96
C THR A 287 -6.99 -6.65 -22.51
N THR A 288 -7.83 -6.30 -23.47
CA THR A 288 -8.68 -7.26 -24.21
C THR A 288 -7.83 -8.31 -24.94
N GLN A 289 -8.24 -9.58 -24.82
CA GLN A 289 -7.69 -10.74 -25.53
C GLN A 289 -8.82 -11.53 -26.21
N ASN A 290 -8.55 -12.74 -26.70
CA ASN A 290 -9.55 -13.59 -27.37
C ASN A 290 -9.56 -15.02 -26.80
N PHE A 291 -10.77 -15.55 -26.56
CA PHE A 291 -11.00 -16.99 -26.52
C PHE A 291 -11.00 -17.52 -27.96
N ALA A 292 -10.07 -18.43 -28.27
CA ALA A 292 -9.89 -18.94 -29.62
C ALA A 292 -10.61 -20.29 -29.79
N CYS A 293 -11.60 -20.34 -30.69
CA CYS A 293 -12.33 -21.56 -31.05
C CYS A 293 -11.79 -22.09 -32.39
N SER A 294 -11.12 -23.24 -32.36
CA SER A 294 -10.43 -23.78 -33.54
C SER A 294 -10.79 -25.24 -33.79
N SER A 295 -10.83 -25.64 -35.07
CA SER A 295 -10.98 -27.04 -35.49
C SER A 295 -10.23 -27.26 -36.80
N SER A 296 -9.94 -28.52 -37.13
CA SER A 296 -9.21 -28.87 -38.35
C SER A 296 -9.98 -28.42 -39.61
N GLY A 297 -9.35 -27.57 -40.42
CA GLY A 297 -9.94 -27.08 -41.67
C GLY A 297 -10.95 -25.94 -41.52
N ALA A 298 -11.23 -25.48 -40.30
CA ALA A 298 -12.06 -24.30 -40.02
C ALA A 298 -11.17 -23.07 -39.75
N THR A 299 -11.61 -21.89 -40.20
CA THR A 299 -11.04 -20.63 -39.72
C THR A 299 -11.33 -20.47 -38.22
N THR A 300 -10.34 -20.03 -37.43
CA THR A 300 -10.52 -19.80 -35.99
C THR A 300 -11.54 -18.69 -35.74
N ALA A 301 -12.58 -19.01 -34.97
CA ALA A 301 -13.55 -18.02 -34.49
C ALA A 301 -13.09 -17.50 -33.12
N ASN A 302 -13.00 -16.18 -32.97
CA ASN A 302 -12.54 -15.53 -31.75
C ASN A 302 -13.71 -14.88 -31.00
N VAL A 303 -13.72 -15.04 -29.68
CA VAL A 303 -14.61 -14.29 -28.78
C VAL A 303 -13.76 -13.37 -27.93
N ALA A 304 -13.97 -12.06 -28.06
CA ALA A 304 -13.22 -11.08 -27.27
C ALA A 304 -13.53 -11.22 -25.77
N THR A 305 -12.51 -11.12 -24.92
CA THR A 305 -12.67 -11.18 -23.46
C THR A 305 -13.33 -9.94 -22.87
N GLY A 306 -13.36 -8.84 -23.62
CA GLY A 306 -13.58 -7.50 -23.10
C GLY A 306 -12.47 -7.04 -22.14
N THR A 307 -12.68 -5.90 -21.49
CA THR A 307 -11.81 -5.38 -20.42
C THR A 307 -12.18 -6.06 -19.10
N ALA A 308 -11.18 -6.59 -18.39
CA ALA A 308 -11.33 -7.15 -17.05
C ALA A 308 -10.92 -6.12 -15.97
N THR A 309 -11.59 -6.16 -14.82
CA THR A 309 -11.22 -5.40 -13.63
C THR A 309 -10.63 -6.34 -12.59
N ILE A 310 -9.39 -6.09 -12.18
CA ILE A 310 -8.71 -6.89 -11.16
C ILE A 310 -8.39 -5.95 -10.01
N ASN A 311 -9.12 -6.10 -8.92
CA ASN A 311 -8.96 -5.31 -7.71
C ASN A 311 -7.94 -5.98 -6.79
N SER A 312 -7.19 -5.22 -6.01
CA SER A 312 -6.32 -5.76 -4.97
C SER A 312 -6.38 -4.89 -3.73
N ASN A 313 -6.35 -5.52 -2.56
CA ASN A 313 -6.11 -4.84 -1.29
C ASN A 313 -4.62 -4.82 -0.92
N VAL A 314 -3.77 -5.55 -1.65
CA VAL A 314 -2.31 -5.59 -1.44
C VAL A 314 -1.63 -5.08 -2.70
N LEU A 315 -0.89 -3.98 -2.59
CA LEU A 315 -0.15 -3.39 -3.69
C LEU A 315 1.35 -3.27 -3.35
N TYR A 316 2.17 -3.20 -4.40
CA TYR A 316 3.61 -3.10 -4.33
C TYR A 316 4.07 -1.84 -5.06
N VAL A 317 4.95 -1.07 -4.44
CA VAL A 317 5.52 0.16 -4.99
C VAL A 317 7.05 0.03 -4.98
N SER A 318 7.70 0.54 -6.03
CA SER A 318 9.15 0.60 -6.13
C SER A 318 9.56 1.86 -6.88
N THR A 319 10.68 2.46 -6.51
CA THR A 319 11.33 3.57 -7.24
C THR A 319 11.68 3.22 -8.69
N THR A 320 11.71 1.93 -9.05
CA THR A 320 11.92 1.44 -10.42
C THR A 320 10.62 0.99 -11.12
N GLY A 321 9.47 1.16 -10.46
CA GLY A 321 8.16 0.77 -10.96
C GLY A 321 7.57 1.71 -12.01
N SER A 322 6.31 1.48 -12.36
CA SER A 322 5.53 2.34 -13.27
C SER A 322 4.07 2.35 -12.85
N ASN A 323 3.42 3.52 -12.87
CA ASN A 323 1.97 3.65 -12.63
C ASN A 323 1.11 3.08 -13.77
N SER A 324 1.73 2.60 -14.85
CA SER A 324 1.05 1.76 -15.84
C SER A 324 0.97 0.28 -15.44
N ASN A 325 1.69 -0.13 -14.40
CA ASN A 325 1.68 -1.49 -13.89
C ASN A 325 0.43 -1.74 -13.04
N SER A 326 0.13 -3.02 -12.79
CA SER A 326 -1.02 -3.40 -11.94
C SER A 326 -0.73 -3.29 -10.45
N GLY A 327 0.54 -3.30 -10.02
CA GLY A 327 0.92 -3.21 -8.61
C GLY A 327 0.63 -4.46 -7.78
N VAL A 328 0.09 -5.53 -8.36
CA VAL A 328 -0.36 -6.73 -7.62
C VAL A 328 0.77 -7.67 -7.19
N SER A 329 2.01 -7.42 -7.63
CA SER A 329 3.20 -8.14 -7.19
C SER A 329 4.46 -7.28 -7.30
N SER A 330 5.51 -7.66 -6.56
CA SER A 330 6.82 -7.00 -6.58
C SER A 330 7.54 -7.05 -7.94
N SER A 331 7.12 -7.92 -8.87
CA SER A 331 7.68 -7.98 -10.23
C SER A 331 7.06 -6.95 -11.20
N VAL A 332 5.91 -6.38 -10.84
CA VAL A 332 5.21 -5.33 -11.61
C VAL A 332 4.73 -4.21 -10.67
N PRO A 333 5.65 -3.58 -9.90
CA PRO A 333 5.27 -2.60 -8.89
C PRO A 333 4.82 -1.27 -9.51
N LEU A 334 3.97 -0.54 -8.80
CA LEU A 334 3.65 0.86 -9.09
C LEU A 334 4.88 1.75 -8.83
N ALA A 335 4.87 2.96 -9.39
CA ALA A 335 5.95 3.91 -9.18
C ALA A 335 5.75 4.77 -7.93
N THR A 336 4.50 5.11 -7.59
CA THR A 336 4.19 6.08 -6.55
C THR A 336 3.23 5.55 -5.48
N ILE A 337 3.43 6.00 -4.23
CA ILE A 337 2.64 5.65 -3.04
C ILE A 337 1.22 6.20 -3.17
N GLN A 338 1.06 7.48 -3.56
CA GLN A 338 -0.28 8.07 -3.72
C GLN A 338 -1.13 7.27 -4.71
N HIS A 339 -0.54 6.86 -5.83
CA HIS A 339 -1.26 6.10 -6.84
C HIS A 339 -1.65 4.70 -6.33
N ALA A 340 -0.85 4.10 -5.45
CA ALA A 340 -1.21 2.85 -4.80
C ALA A 340 -2.39 3.03 -3.84
N ILE A 341 -2.44 4.14 -3.08
CA ILE A 341 -3.60 4.48 -2.23
C ILE A 341 -4.86 4.62 -3.10
N ASP A 342 -4.79 5.37 -4.21
CA ASP A 342 -5.93 5.57 -5.11
C ASP A 342 -6.45 4.27 -5.74
N MET A 343 -5.56 3.28 -5.95
CA MET A 343 -5.86 2.03 -6.64
C MET A 343 -6.29 0.90 -5.71
N VAL A 344 -6.00 0.98 -4.41
CA VAL A 344 -6.29 -0.11 -3.48
C VAL A 344 -7.80 -0.29 -3.32
N SER A 345 -8.26 -1.54 -3.33
CA SER A 345 -9.68 -1.86 -3.16
C SER A 345 -9.95 -2.48 -1.80
N THR A 346 -10.57 -1.71 -0.92
CA THR A 346 -11.01 -2.16 0.42
C THR A 346 -12.11 -3.23 0.35
N SER A 347 -12.78 -3.38 -0.80
CA SER A 347 -13.72 -4.48 -1.04
C SER A 347 -13.06 -5.87 -1.03
N CYS A 348 -11.73 -5.91 -1.21
CA CYS A 348 -10.94 -7.14 -1.20
C CYS A 348 -10.30 -7.44 0.17
N GLY A 349 -10.49 -6.59 1.17
CA GLY A 349 -9.92 -6.72 2.51
C GLY A 349 -9.19 -5.46 2.96
N SER A 350 -8.47 -5.55 4.08
CA SER A 350 -7.69 -4.43 4.62
C SER A 350 -6.58 -4.01 3.65
N ALA A 351 -6.42 -2.71 3.41
CA ALA A 351 -5.45 -2.18 2.47
C ALA A 351 -4.01 -2.32 3.00
N THR A 352 -3.11 -2.78 2.15
CA THR A 352 -1.68 -2.90 2.43
C THR A 352 -0.88 -2.45 1.20
N ILE A 353 0.07 -1.56 1.43
CA ILE A 353 0.99 -1.05 0.42
C ILE A 353 2.40 -1.43 0.87
N ASN A 354 3.07 -2.27 0.10
CA ASN A 354 4.43 -2.70 0.36
C ASN A 354 5.39 -1.85 -0.48
N LEU A 355 6.34 -1.19 0.17
CA LEU A 355 7.36 -0.39 -0.49
C LEU A 355 8.66 -1.20 -0.55
N ALA A 356 9.23 -1.34 -1.74
CA ALA A 356 10.59 -1.87 -1.86
C ALA A 356 11.62 -0.85 -1.34
N ASP A 357 12.81 -1.31 -0.96
CA ASP A 357 13.91 -0.41 -0.63
C ASP A 357 14.21 0.55 -1.80
N GLY A 358 14.46 1.82 -1.46
CA GLY A 358 14.68 2.92 -2.38
C GLY A 358 14.34 4.27 -1.76
N THR A 359 14.77 5.34 -2.44
CA THR A 359 14.43 6.72 -2.07
C THR A 359 13.29 7.24 -2.94
N TYR A 360 12.13 7.40 -2.32
CA TYR A 360 10.91 7.93 -2.91
C TYR A 360 10.88 9.45 -2.74
N ASN A 361 10.93 10.17 -3.85
CA ASN A 361 10.70 11.62 -3.86
C ASN A 361 9.22 11.87 -4.13
N GLU A 362 8.43 11.71 -3.08
CA GLU A 362 6.98 11.94 -3.07
C GLU A 362 6.63 12.82 -1.89
N ASN A 363 5.63 13.67 -2.10
CA ASN A 363 5.07 14.57 -1.11
C ASN A 363 3.56 14.68 -1.36
N ASP A 364 2.89 15.39 -0.46
CA ASP A 364 1.46 15.62 -0.43
C ASP A 364 0.62 14.32 -0.55
N ILE A 365 1.06 13.26 0.14
CA ILE A 365 0.39 11.96 0.11
C ILE A 365 -0.84 12.01 1.02
N ASP A 366 -2.02 12.09 0.42
CA ASP A 366 -3.30 12.07 1.11
C ASP A 366 -3.75 10.63 1.39
N ILE A 367 -4.08 10.36 2.66
CA ILE A 367 -4.62 9.08 3.14
C ILE A 367 -6.10 9.30 3.48
N ASP A 368 -6.98 8.73 2.66
CA ASP A 368 -8.44 8.85 2.77
C ASP A 368 -9.15 7.52 3.11
N LEU A 369 -8.37 6.49 3.45
CA LEU A 369 -8.83 5.13 3.75
C LEU A 369 -7.94 4.45 4.80
N SER A 370 -8.46 3.43 5.51
CA SER A 370 -7.66 2.65 6.47
C SER A 370 -6.60 1.80 5.75
N VAL A 371 -5.31 2.04 6.02
CA VAL A 371 -4.19 1.45 5.25
C VAL A 371 -2.98 1.14 6.12
N SER A 372 -2.30 0.02 5.79
CA SER A 372 -0.93 -0.25 6.24
C SER A 372 0.07 0.05 5.12
N ILE A 373 1.03 0.95 5.36
CA ILE A 373 2.13 1.25 4.45
C ILE A 373 3.41 0.72 5.09
N ILE A 374 4.02 -0.28 4.45
CA ILE A 374 5.09 -1.10 5.03
C ILE A 374 6.29 -1.06 4.10
N GLY A 375 7.41 -0.50 4.59
CA GLY A 375 8.69 -0.58 3.91
C GLY A 375 9.37 -1.94 4.07
N GLU A 376 10.24 -2.26 3.12
CA GLU A 376 11.07 -3.47 3.15
C GLU A 376 12.08 -3.40 4.32
N SER A 377 12.62 -2.21 4.59
CA SER A 377 13.46 -1.94 5.75
C SER A 377 13.43 -0.46 6.16
N GLU A 378 13.57 -0.19 7.46
CA GLU A 378 13.59 1.19 8.00
C GLU A 378 14.69 2.04 7.37
N SER A 379 15.90 1.50 7.24
CA SER A 379 17.06 2.21 6.69
C SER A 379 17.09 2.29 5.16
N GLY A 380 16.37 1.41 4.47
CA GLY A 380 16.43 1.26 3.01
C GLY A 380 15.21 1.84 2.30
N THR A 381 14.05 1.86 2.94
CA THR A 381 12.82 2.48 2.42
C THR A 381 12.73 3.91 2.92
N ILE A 382 13.09 4.87 2.08
CA ILE A 382 13.25 6.28 2.46
C ILE A 382 12.27 7.13 1.64
N ILE A 383 11.44 7.93 2.29
CA ILE A 383 10.63 8.97 1.68
C ILE A 383 11.30 10.31 1.98
N ASP A 384 11.66 11.04 0.93
CA ASP A 384 12.61 12.14 0.98
C ASP A 384 12.12 13.30 0.11
N ASN A 385 11.78 14.43 0.72
CA ASN A 385 11.37 15.62 -0.02
C ASN A 385 12.53 16.48 -0.51
N ASN A 386 13.77 16.08 -0.23
CA ASN A 386 14.98 16.76 -0.62
C ASN A 386 14.95 18.27 -0.26
N ASP A 387 14.51 18.56 0.97
CA ASP A 387 14.43 19.89 1.56
C ASP A 387 13.47 20.88 0.87
N VAL A 388 12.53 20.40 0.05
CA VAL A 388 11.53 21.25 -0.60
C VAL A 388 10.54 21.80 0.44
N SER A 389 10.27 23.11 0.35
CA SER A 389 9.44 23.85 1.30
C SER A 389 7.96 23.89 0.91
N GLY A 390 7.07 23.79 1.90
CA GLY A 390 5.63 24.01 1.76
C GLY A 390 4.80 22.74 1.57
N GLU A 391 5.42 21.57 1.66
CA GLU A 391 4.80 20.28 1.38
C GLU A 391 4.84 19.39 2.63
N TYR A 392 3.85 18.51 2.76
CA TYR A 392 3.81 17.48 3.79
C TYR A 392 4.18 16.12 3.16
N CYS A 393 4.66 15.16 3.94
CA CYS A 393 4.80 13.79 3.44
C CYS A 393 3.42 13.11 3.43
N PHE A 394 2.87 12.82 4.61
CA PHE A 394 1.57 12.18 4.75
C PHE A 394 0.54 13.10 5.39
N LYS A 395 -0.68 13.06 4.87
CA LYS A 395 -1.82 13.76 5.44
C LYS A 395 -3.03 12.85 5.51
N VAL A 396 -3.57 12.68 6.71
CA VAL A 396 -4.83 11.96 6.87
C VAL A 396 -5.99 12.92 6.61
N THR A 397 -6.89 12.54 5.69
CA THR A 397 -7.96 13.43 5.20
C THR A 397 -9.36 12.98 5.61
N THR A 398 -9.50 11.79 6.20
CA THR A 398 -10.78 11.19 6.56
C THR A 398 -10.74 10.56 7.96
N VAL A 399 -11.85 10.63 8.69
CA VAL A 399 -12.07 9.98 10.01
C VAL A 399 -12.33 8.48 9.87
N ASN A 400 -12.12 7.69 10.92
CA ASN A 400 -12.19 6.22 10.91
C ASN A 400 -11.31 5.55 9.84
N SER A 401 -10.23 6.20 9.44
CA SER A 401 -9.20 5.73 8.51
C SER A 401 -7.94 5.38 9.29
N ASP A 402 -7.96 4.23 9.97
CA ASP A 402 -6.80 3.76 10.74
C ASP A 402 -5.55 3.63 9.85
N VAL A 403 -4.44 4.21 10.29
CA VAL A 403 -3.18 4.23 9.53
C VAL A 403 -2.11 3.49 10.29
N ASN A 404 -1.40 2.60 9.60
CA ASN A 404 -0.23 1.92 10.12
C ASN A 404 0.98 2.19 9.21
N LEU A 405 2.01 2.85 9.72
CA LEU A 405 3.29 3.03 9.04
C LEU A 405 4.35 2.14 9.67
N GLN A 406 5.09 1.40 8.86
CA GLN A 406 6.07 0.44 9.35
C GLN A 406 7.35 0.40 8.51
N ASN A 407 8.50 0.25 9.16
CA ASN A 407 9.81 -0.01 8.55
C ASN A 407 10.18 1.00 7.46
N LEU A 408 10.13 2.29 7.75
CA LEU A 408 10.48 3.33 6.77
C LEU A 408 11.08 4.57 7.43
N THR A 409 11.83 5.34 6.65
CA THR A 409 12.36 6.65 7.04
C THR A 409 11.62 7.76 6.28
N ILE A 410 11.18 8.80 6.97
CA ILE A 410 10.65 10.04 6.40
C ILE A 410 11.60 11.16 6.77
N ARG A 411 12.15 11.87 5.78
CA ARG A 411 13.15 12.91 6.03
C ARG A 411 13.11 14.10 5.09
N ASP A 412 13.76 15.18 5.52
CA ASP A 412 14.01 16.38 4.73
C ASP A 412 12.71 17.07 4.25
N PHE A 413 11.61 16.89 4.99
CA PHE A 413 10.35 17.61 4.75
C PHE A 413 10.39 18.96 5.43
N LYS A 414 10.07 20.01 4.67
CA LYS A 414 10.00 21.38 5.19
C LYS A 414 8.61 21.94 4.91
N GLY A 415 7.85 22.26 5.94
CA GLY A 415 6.47 22.66 5.72
C GLY A 415 5.80 23.31 6.91
N GLY A 416 4.49 23.52 6.76
CA GLY A 416 3.63 23.90 7.87
C GLY A 416 3.40 22.73 8.83
N ALA A 417 2.36 22.81 9.65
CA ALA A 417 1.98 21.79 10.63
C ALA A 417 2.10 20.35 10.08
N GLY A 418 2.85 19.47 10.77
CA GLY A 418 2.93 18.04 10.43
C GLY A 418 3.68 17.73 9.13
N CYS A 419 4.78 18.44 8.86
CA CYS A 419 5.53 18.30 7.60
C CYS A 419 5.92 16.85 7.24
N ALA A 420 6.13 15.94 8.21
CA ALA A 420 6.30 14.51 7.93
C ALA A 420 4.99 13.71 8.07
N PHE A 421 4.16 14.03 9.06
CA PHE A 421 2.85 13.40 9.20
C PHE A 421 1.87 14.37 9.81
N TYR A 422 0.76 14.59 9.11
CA TYR A 422 -0.29 15.52 9.52
C TYR A 422 -1.64 14.82 9.66
N SER A 423 -2.23 14.90 10.85
CA SER A 423 -3.58 14.48 11.14
C SER A 423 -4.26 15.55 11.99
N TYR A 424 -5.31 16.18 11.47
CA TYR A 424 -5.99 17.26 12.18
C TYR A 424 -7.50 17.07 12.15
N LYS A 425 -8.08 16.94 13.34
CA LYS A 425 -9.49 16.59 13.57
C LYS A 425 -9.88 15.28 12.91
N MET A 426 -8.94 14.32 12.89
CA MET A 426 -9.19 13.00 12.36
C MET A 426 -9.13 11.99 13.50
N ASP A 427 -10.31 11.49 13.86
CA ASP A 427 -10.48 10.49 14.92
C ASP A 427 -10.20 9.10 14.32
N ASN A 428 -8.94 8.67 14.48
CA ASN A 428 -8.36 7.46 13.90
C ASN A 428 -7.42 6.77 14.90
N LYS A 429 -7.22 5.45 14.72
CA LYS A 429 -6.06 4.77 15.28
C LYS A 429 -4.84 4.93 14.35
N LEU A 430 -3.77 5.52 14.87
CA LEU A 430 -2.52 5.75 14.18
C LEU A 430 -1.43 4.89 14.83
N VAL A 431 -0.74 4.08 14.03
CA VAL A 431 0.30 3.17 14.50
C VAL A 431 1.57 3.41 13.70
N PHE A 432 2.69 3.58 14.40
CA PHE A 432 4.01 3.76 13.83
C PHE A 432 4.93 2.70 14.45
N ASN A 433 5.55 1.87 13.63
CA ASN A 433 6.44 0.82 14.10
C ASN A 433 7.75 0.80 13.31
N SER A 434 8.87 1.06 13.98
CA SER A 434 10.19 1.12 13.32
C SER A 434 10.19 2.17 12.21
N VAL A 435 9.77 3.39 12.58
CA VAL A 435 9.69 4.55 11.69
C VAL A 435 10.64 5.62 12.19
N THR A 436 11.50 6.10 11.29
CA THR A 436 12.41 7.22 11.56
C THR A 436 11.88 8.52 10.94
N PHE A 437 11.74 9.57 11.74
CA PHE A 437 11.46 10.94 11.32
C PHE A 437 12.72 11.78 11.53
N ASN A 438 13.39 12.16 10.43
CA ASN A 438 14.72 12.77 10.49
C ASN A 438 14.82 14.07 9.71
N SER A 439 15.53 15.07 10.25
CA SER A 439 15.89 16.30 9.51
C SER A 439 14.69 17.09 8.97
N CYS A 440 13.51 16.94 9.57
CA CYS A 440 12.32 17.67 9.15
C CYS A 440 12.24 19.04 9.82
N TYR A 441 11.67 20.01 9.10
CA TYR A 441 11.64 21.41 9.49
C TYR A 441 10.22 21.98 9.48
N ILE A 442 9.80 22.54 10.61
CA ILE A 442 8.47 23.14 10.76
C ILE A 442 8.56 24.66 10.79
N ASN A 443 7.70 25.34 10.04
CA ASN A 443 7.65 26.81 9.94
C ASN A 443 6.26 27.43 10.22
N SER A 444 5.39 26.73 10.94
CA SER A 444 4.02 27.16 11.22
C SER A 444 3.89 27.91 12.56
N THR A 445 2.83 28.71 12.69
CA THR A 445 2.60 29.65 13.80
C THR A 445 1.60 29.15 14.86
N THR A 446 1.12 27.90 14.78
CA THR A 446 -0.03 27.43 15.59
C THR A 446 -0.01 25.91 15.77
N TYR A 447 0.31 25.42 16.98
CA TYR A 447 0.32 24.01 17.42
C TYR A 447 0.90 23.05 16.37
N ASP A 448 2.18 22.73 16.50
CA ASP A 448 2.90 22.16 15.38
C ASP A 448 3.86 21.05 15.83
N GLY A 449 3.95 19.99 15.03
CA GLY A 449 4.89 18.88 15.20
C GLY A 449 5.45 18.43 13.86
N VAL A 450 6.62 17.80 13.82
CA VAL A 450 7.08 17.10 12.60
C VAL A 450 6.09 15.99 12.29
N VAL A 451 5.71 15.27 13.34
CA VAL A 451 4.49 14.50 13.43
C VAL A 451 3.48 15.30 14.25
N PHE A 452 2.40 15.70 13.61
CA PHE A 452 1.31 16.44 14.24
C PHE A 452 0.01 15.64 14.16
N ILE A 453 -0.50 15.27 15.33
CA ILE A 453 -1.76 14.52 15.48
C ILE A 453 -2.67 15.34 16.39
N TYR A 454 -3.86 15.65 15.90
CA TYR A 454 -4.83 16.43 16.64
C TYR A 454 -6.22 15.81 16.49
N TYR A 455 -6.78 15.33 17.60
CA TYR A 455 -8.10 14.70 17.65
C TYR A 455 -9.22 15.71 17.80
N ASP A 456 -10.39 15.44 17.20
CA ASP A 456 -11.59 16.26 17.40
C ASP A 456 -12.37 15.78 18.63
N THR A 457 -13.54 16.40 18.85
CA THR A 457 -14.39 16.11 20.01
C THR A 457 -15.12 14.77 19.97
N ASP A 458 -15.00 14.03 18.86
CA ASP A 458 -15.71 12.77 18.65
C ASP A 458 -14.81 11.55 18.85
N ALA A 459 -13.54 11.76 19.21
CA ALA A 459 -12.58 10.70 19.52
C ALA A 459 -13.07 9.79 20.66
N THR A 460 -12.87 8.49 20.45
CA THR A 460 -13.29 7.38 21.29
C THR A 460 -12.08 6.58 21.79
N THR A 461 -12.33 5.54 22.61
CA THR A 461 -11.26 4.68 23.15
C THR A 461 -10.60 3.78 22.12
N SER A 462 -11.18 3.66 20.91
CA SER A 462 -10.52 2.98 19.79
C SER A 462 -9.53 3.87 19.06
N ASP A 463 -9.59 5.18 19.26
CA ASP A 463 -8.68 6.15 18.64
C ASP A 463 -7.42 6.32 19.49
N GLY A 464 -6.34 6.73 18.85
CA GLY A 464 -5.07 6.95 19.55
C GLY A 464 -3.86 6.85 18.66
N ALA A 465 -2.69 7.08 19.26
CA ALA A 465 -1.41 7.10 18.55
C ALA A 465 -0.40 6.19 19.25
N ASP A 466 0.05 5.15 18.56
CA ASP A 466 1.06 4.21 19.06
C ASP A 466 2.36 4.40 18.30
N PHE A 467 3.44 4.66 19.02
CA PHE A 467 4.80 4.77 18.51
C PHE A 467 5.64 3.67 19.15
N VAL A 468 6.17 2.76 18.33
CA VAL A 468 6.93 1.61 18.80
C VAL A 468 8.21 1.50 17.99
N ASN A 469 9.37 1.50 18.65
CA ASN A 469 10.69 1.46 17.98
C ASN A 469 10.91 2.65 17.02
N CYS A 470 10.30 3.80 17.27
CA CYS A 470 10.43 4.96 16.40
C CYS A 470 11.61 5.86 16.79
N THR A 471 12.19 6.54 15.81
CA THR A 471 13.25 7.52 16.03
C THR A 471 12.80 8.90 15.53
N PHE A 472 12.93 9.92 16.36
CA PHE A 472 12.75 11.32 16.02
C PHE A 472 14.11 12.00 16.19
N SER A 473 14.75 12.39 15.08
CA SER A 473 16.11 12.91 15.11
C SER A 473 16.32 14.15 14.26
N ASP A 474 17.16 15.07 14.73
CA ASP A 474 17.58 16.26 13.97
C ASP A 474 16.41 17.12 13.45
N ASN A 475 15.26 17.08 14.12
CA ASN A 475 14.09 17.84 13.73
C ASN A 475 14.16 19.25 14.31
N TYR A 476 13.73 20.23 13.53
CA TYR A 476 13.80 21.63 13.92
C TYR A 476 12.46 22.36 13.75
N SER A 477 12.06 23.11 14.77
CA SER A 477 10.88 23.99 14.73
C SER A 477 11.25 25.46 14.79
N ALA A 478 10.94 26.25 13.77
CA ALA A 478 11.47 27.59 13.60
C ALA A 478 10.64 28.77 14.16
N GLU A 479 9.41 28.56 14.62
CA GLU A 479 8.45 29.65 14.86
C GLU A 479 7.80 29.60 16.26
N ALA A 480 7.20 30.74 16.63
CA ALA A 480 6.98 31.10 18.03
C ALA A 480 5.84 30.41 18.79
N GLY A 481 5.27 29.30 18.30
CA GLY A 481 4.14 28.64 18.95
C GLY A 481 4.21 27.12 18.95
N TYR A 482 4.46 26.51 20.11
CA TYR A 482 4.15 25.11 20.41
C TYR A 482 4.80 24.04 19.51
N GLY A 483 5.83 24.39 18.76
CA GLY A 483 6.59 23.46 17.93
C GLY A 483 7.32 22.39 18.71
N THR A 484 7.44 21.19 18.15
CA THR A 484 8.06 19.98 18.74
C THR A 484 8.34 18.94 17.65
N ALA A 485 9.14 17.90 17.90
CA ALA A 485 9.25 16.80 16.93
C ALA A 485 7.94 15.97 16.87
N LEU A 486 7.37 15.65 18.02
CA LEU A 486 6.08 14.96 18.13
C LEU A 486 5.06 15.80 18.92
N TYR A 487 3.91 16.09 18.30
CA TYR A 487 2.75 16.69 18.94
C TYR A 487 1.54 15.77 18.83
N VAL A 488 0.92 15.43 19.96
CA VAL A 488 -0.38 14.75 20.01
C VAL A 488 -1.33 15.53 20.92
N GLY A 489 -2.50 15.95 20.42
CA GLY A 489 -3.42 16.76 21.25
C GLY A 489 -4.90 16.76 20.85
N SER A 490 -5.71 17.54 21.57
CA SER A 490 -7.14 17.79 21.28
C SER A 490 -7.63 19.13 21.87
N TYR A 491 -8.82 19.60 21.47
CA TYR A 491 -9.41 20.88 21.92
C TYR A 491 -9.98 20.88 23.34
N ASN A 492 -10.53 19.76 23.83
CA ASN A 492 -11.10 19.71 25.18
C ASN A 492 -10.37 18.71 26.05
N TYR A 493 -10.50 18.91 27.36
CA TYR A 493 -9.89 18.08 28.38
C TYR A 493 -10.49 16.66 28.35
N ASP A 494 -9.61 15.63 28.34
CA ASP A 494 -9.92 14.23 28.70
C ASP A 494 -10.85 13.50 27.71
N TYR A 495 -10.52 13.54 26.40
CA TYR A 495 -11.12 12.65 25.40
C TYR A 495 -10.52 11.25 25.46
N ASP A 496 -11.27 10.28 24.96
CA ASP A 496 -10.99 8.85 25.09
C ASP A 496 -9.77 8.34 24.30
N TYR A 497 -9.01 9.20 23.61
CA TYR A 497 -7.83 8.74 22.85
C TYR A 497 -6.65 8.41 23.77
N SER A 498 -5.89 7.38 23.39
CA SER A 498 -4.70 6.92 24.12
C SER A 498 -3.42 7.17 23.34
N VAL A 499 -2.32 7.42 24.04
CA VAL A 499 -0.99 7.51 23.44
C VAL A 499 -0.06 6.49 24.08
N LEU A 500 0.59 5.69 23.24
CA LEU A 500 1.63 4.75 23.64
C LEU A 500 2.92 5.13 22.93
N ILE A 501 4.00 5.31 23.68
CA ILE A 501 5.35 5.54 23.15
C ILE A 501 6.27 4.52 23.81
N THR A 502 6.78 3.57 23.03
CA THR A 502 7.59 2.46 23.54
C THR A 502 8.86 2.28 22.73
N ASN A 503 9.99 2.13 23.42
CA ASN A 503 11.28 1.88 22.79
C ASN A 503 11.64 2.93 21.72
N CYS A 504 11.27 4.19 21.96
CA CYS A 504 11.51 5.28 21.01
C CYS A 504 12.72 6.12 21.42
N VAL A 505 13.36 6.73 20.42
CA VAL A 505 14.51 7.63 20.61
C VAL A 505 14.15 9.02 20.09
N PHE A 506 14.32 10.03 20.94
CA PHE A 506 14.24 11.44 20.59
C PHE A 506 15.63 12.05 20.75
N ASP A 507 16.31 12.30 19.65
CA ASP A 507 17.71 12.77 19.61
C ASP A 507 17.84 14.10 18.88
N ASN A 508 18.45 15.10 19.50
CA ASN A 508 18.80 16.35 18.82
C ASN A 508 17.59 17.04 18.15
N ASN A 509 16.42 17.01 18.81
CA ASN A 509 15.26 17.78 18.37
C ASN A 509 15.30 19.17 19.00
N ASP A 510 15.09 20.19 18.18
CA ASP A 510 15.32 21.58 18.54
C ASP A 510 14.15 22.48 18.13
N SER A 511 14.02 23.61 18.81
CA SER A 511 12.98 24.61 18.58
C SER A 511 13.58 26.01 18.59
N ASP A 512 12.94 27.01 17.98
CA ASP A 512 13.39 28.40 18.08
C ASP A 512 13.10 28.97 19.48
N GLY A 513 13.80 30.05 19.82
CA GLY A 513 13.83 30.82 21.08
C GLY A 513 12.50 31.39 21.60
N SER A 514 11.36 30.92 21.13
CA SER A 514 10.07 31.32 21.65
C SER A 514 9.79 30.74 23.04
N VAL A 515 9.14 31.54 23.87
CA VAL A 515 8.69 31.16 25.21
C VAL A 515 7.57 30.11 25.23
N TYR A 516 7.04 29.71 24.07
CA TYR A 516 5.95 28.72 23.95
C TYR A 516 6.33 27.46 23.17
N SER A 517 7.59 27.25 22.80
CA SER A 517 8.05 26.05 22.09
C SER A 517 8.39 24.90 23.05
N TYR A 518 8.38 23.67 22.52
CA TYR A 518 8.79 22.45 23.21
C TYR A 518 9.97 21.81 22.47
N GLY A 519 10.78 20.98 23.14
CA GLY A 519 11.90 20.31 22.48
C GLY A 519 11.45 19.11 21.64
N ALA A 520 11.34 17.94 22.27
CA ALA A 520 11.16 16.67 21.55
C ALA A 520 9.70 16.17 21.43
N CYS A 521 8.97 16.14 22.53
CA CYS A 521 7.64 15.50 22.55
C CYS A 521 6.65 16.24 23.46
N ASN A 522 5.45 16.51 22.94
CA ASN A 522 4.33 17.08 23.70
C ASN A 522 3.05 16.27 23.49
N ILE A 523 2.46 15.80 24.59
CA ILE A 523 1.15 15.12 24.61
C ILE A 523 0.19 15.93 25.46
N ASP A 524 -0.97 16.26 24.89
CA ASP A 524 -1.89 17.23 25.48
C ASP A 524 -3.36 16.80 25.47
N ARG A 525 -4.01 16.80 26.63
CA ARG A 525 -5.46 16.56 26.77
C ARG A 525 -5.93 15.16 26.33
N GLY A 526 -5.10 14.14 26.47
CA GLY A 526 -5.45 12.73 26.19
C GLY A 526 -6.06 11.97 27.37
N TYR A 527 -6.71 10.83 27.08
CA TYR A 527 -7.27 9.92 28.09
C TYR A 527 -6.14 9.34 28.94
N SER A 528 -5.12 8.81 28.27
CA SER A 528 -3.96 8.16 28.87
C SER A 528 -2.72 8.36 28.01
N ALA A 529 -1.56 8.41 28.67
CA ALA A 529 -0.26 8.44 28.02
C ALA A 529 0.68 7.47 28.73
N GLU A 530 1.19 6.48 27.98
CA GLU A 530 2.19 5.53 28.45
C GLU A 530 3.49 5.72 27.66
N VAL A 531 4.57 6.11 28.34
CA VAL A 531 5.90 6.29 27.76
C VAL A 531 6.86 5.33 28.44
N THR A 532 7.38 4.35 27.71
CA THR A 532 8.20 3.28 28.29
C THR A 532 9.45 2.99 27.47
N ASN A 533 10.57 2.69 28.15
CA ASN A 533 11.82 2.31 27.50
C ASN A 533 12.32 3.34 26.46
N CYS A 534 12.05 4.63 26.67
CA CYS A 534 12.41 5.67 25.70
C CYS A 534 13.68 6.41 26.10
N VAL A 535 14.40 6.92 25.10
CA VAL A 535 15.59 7.75 25.30
C VAL A 535 15.34 9.14 24.74
N PHE A 536 15.46 10.17 25.58
CA PHE A 536 15.39 11.57 25.20
C PHE A 536 16.77 12.19 25.43
N LYS A 537 17.47 12.56 24.35
CA LYS A 537 18.82 13.09 24.45
C LYS A 537 19.11 14.23 23.50
N ASN A 538 20.01 15.13 23.91
CA ASN A 538 20.43 16.29 23.12
C ASN A 538 19.29 17.22 22.65
N ASN A 539 18.08 17.09 23.22
CA ASN A 539 16.95 17.90 22.77
C ASN A 539 17.03 19.29 23.40
N THR A 540 16.64 20.30 22.65
CA THR A 540 16.67 21.69 23.10
C THR A 540 15.25 22.27 23.12
N GLY A 541 14.83 22.68 24.32
CA GLY A 541 13.53 23.29 24.56
C GLY A 541 13.70 24.76 24.90
N HIS A 542 13.12 25.64 24.10
CA HIS A 542 13.25 27.08 24.30
C HIS A 542 12.12 27.73 25.09
N GLY A 543 10.92 27.12 25.15
CA GLY A 543 9.79 27.65 25.92
C GLY A 543 9.49 26.85 27.17
N TYR A 544 9.16 25.57 26.97
CA TYR A 544 8.81 24.61 28.00
C TYR A 544 9.35 23.24 27.64
N ASN A 545 10.07 22.60 28.55
CA ASN A 545 10.52 21.22 28.50
C ASN A 545 11.25 20.75 27.22
N SER A 546 12.48 20.28 27.37
CA SER A 546 13.31 19.87 26.24
C SER A 546 13.07 18.44 25.78
N GLY A 547 12.82 17.49 26.68
CA GLY A 547 12.57 16.10 26.32
C GLY A 547 11.09 15.79 26.12
N LEU A 548 10.34 15.71 27.22
CA LEU A 548 8.96 15.24 27.23
C LEU A 548 8.05 16.15 28.06
N ARG A 549 6.92 16.57 27.49
CA ARG A 549 5.83 17.23 28.21
C ARG A 549 4.55 16.42 28.13
N LEU A 550 3.94 16.17 29.29
CA LEU A 550 2.63 15.53 29.44
C LEU A 550 1.70 16.50 30.13
N GLN A 551 0.69 16.99 29.42
CA GLN A 551 -0.21 18.02 29.93
C GLN A 551 -1.68 17.62 29.83
N HIS A 552 -2.46 17.91 30.87
CA HIS A 552 -3.89 17.67 30.96
C HIS A 552 -4.31 16.20 30.77
N ILE A 553 -3.47 15.25 31.16
CA ILE A 553 -3.71 13.81 30.99
C ILE A 553 -4.47 13.25 32.20
N GLY A 554 -5.72 12.83 31.97
CA GLY A 554 -6.59 12.25 33.00
C GLY A 554 -7.00 13.21 34.13
N SER A 555 -6.86 14.53 33.96
CA SER A 555 -7.11 15.50 35.03
C SER A 555 -8.59 15.69 35.37
N SER A 556 -9.46 15.74 34.36
CA SER A 556 -10.87 16.14 34.51
C SER A 556 -11.82 15.01 34.94
N SER A 557 -11.47 13.75 34.65
CA SER A 557 -12.27 12.55 34.98
C SER A 557 -12.11 12.09 36.44
N GLY A 558 -11.13 12.62 37.18
CA GLY A 558 -10.87 12.23 38.56
C GLY A 558 -10.31 10.81 38.74
N VAL A 559 -10.01 10.12 37.64
CA VAL A 559 -9.45 8.76 37.66
C VAL A 559 -7.93 8.83 37.78
N ALA A 560 -7.38 8.21 38.82
CA ALA A 560 -5.94 8.15 39.04
C ALA A 560 -5.25 7.11 38.12
N GLY A 561 -3.98 7.36 37.77
CA GLY A 561 -3.11 6.34 37.16
C GLY A 561 -3.21 6.17 35.65
N ARG A 562 -3.60 7.22 34.90
CA ARG A 562 -3.67 7.18 33.42
C ARG A 562 -2.42 7.71 32.72
N THR A 563 -1.51 8.30 33.47
CA THR A 563 -0.20 8.72 32.96
C THR A 563 0.87 7.81 33.55
N LYS A 564 1.72 7.27 32.70
CA LYS A 564 2.75 6.32 33.11
C LYS A 564 4.03 6.59 32.33
N VAL A 565 5.11 6.90 33.04
CA VAL A 565 6.44 7.01 32.44
C VAL A 565 7.38 6.06 33.17
N GLU A 566 7.96 5.11 32.44
CA GLU A 566 8.80 4.09 33.04
C GLU A 566 10.06 3.80 32.24
N ASN A 567 11.16 3.52 32.94
CA ASN A 567 12.36 2.96 32.33
C ASN A 567 12.92 3.83 31.19
N CYS A 568 12.79 5.14 31.33
CA CYS A 568 13.23 6.12 30.35
C CYS A 568 14.54 6.77 30.79
N LEU A 569 15.34 7.17 29.80
CA LEU A 569 16.61 7.87 30.00
C LEU A 569 16.53 9.28 29.40
N PHE A 570 16.81 10.29 30.21
CA PHE A 570 16.84 11.70 29.81
C PHE A 570 18.24 12.27 30.06
N PHE A 571 19.00 12.59 29.02
CA PHE A 571 20.33 13.18 29.22
C PHE A 571 20.74 14.21 28.18
N ASP A 572 21.63 15.12 28.56
CA ASP A 572 22.09 16.22 27.69
C ASP A 572 20.95 17.05 27.07
N ASN A 573 19.75 17.04 27.67
CA ASN A 573 18.67 17.90 27.20
C ASN A 573 18.87 19.31 27.78
N SER A 574 18.69 20.33 26.94
CA SER A 574 19.01 21.72 27.25
C SER A 574 17.78 22.60 27.22
N LEU A 575 17.67 23.52 28.18
CA LEU A 575 16.63 24.55 28.20
C LEU A 575 17.22 25.96 28.17
N SER A 576 16.52 26.89 27.51
CA SER A 576 16.91 28.31 27.46
C SER A 576 15.90 29.29 28.07
N PHE A 577 14.72 28.85 28.52
CA PHE A 577 13.73 29.73 29.15
C PHE A 577 13.11 29.18 30.43
N ALA A 578 12.13 28.28 30.36
CA ALA A 578 11.45 27.74 31.53
C ALA A 578 11.10 26.26 31.32
N GLY A 579 10.95 25.50 32.41
CA GLY A 579 10.61 24.06 32.37
C GLY A 579 11.78 23.19 32.80
N ALA A 580 11.80 21.93 32.37
CA ALA A 580 12.81 20.92 32.72
C ALA A 580 12.95 19.85 31.62
N ALA A 581 13.91 18.92 31.69
CA ALA A 581 14.00 17.82 30.71
C ALA A 581 12.67 17.06 30.55
N MET A 582 11.90 16.93 31.63
CA MET A 582 10.55 16.39 31.63
C MET A 582 9.56 17.24 32.43
N GLY A 583 8.34 17.39 31.93
CA GLY A 583 7.27 18.17 32.56
C GLY A 583 5.94 17.44 32.65
N PHE A 584 5.28 17.54 33.80
CA PHE A 584 3.88 17.20 34.00
C PHE A 584 3.08 18.47 34.34
N ASP A 585 1.98 18.70 33.64
CA ASP A 585 1.09 19.84 33.89
C ASP A 585 -0.36 19.37 33.94
N ASP A 586 -1.04 19.51 35.08
CA ASP A 586 -2.39 18.97 35.30
C ASP A 586 -2.51 17.48 34.87
N ALA A 587 -1.66 16.62 35.41
CA ALA A 587 -1.61 15.19 35.12
C ALA A 587 -1.64 14.33 36.38
N LYS A 588 -2.10 13.08 36.26
CA LYS A 588 -2.16 12.11 37.37
C LYS A 588 -1.57 10.77 36.96
N GLY A 589 -0.55 10.30 37.68
CA GLY A 589 0.22 9.16 37.22
C GLY A 589 1.44 8.79 38.04
N THR A 590 2.32 8.03 37.39
CA THR A 590 3.58 7.55 37.95
C THR A 590 4.77 7.83 37.05
N LEU A 591 5.91 8.11 37.65
CA LEU A 591 7.23 8.14 37.01
C LEU A 591 8.13 7.14 37.76
N THR A 592 8.56 6.08 37.10
CA THR A 592 9.21 4.96 37.78
C THR A 592 10.47 4.49 37.04
N ASN A 593 11.56 4.18 37.76
CA ASN A 593 12.77 3.60 37.17
C ASN A 593 13.34 4.43 36.01
N CYS A 594 13.33 5.76 36.13
CA CYS A 594 13.87 6.65 35.09
C CYS A 594 15.19 7.29 35.57
N THR A 595 16.10 7.53 34.62
CA THR A 595 17.37 8.22 34.90
C THR A 595 17.39 9.56 34.15
N PHE A 596 17.68 10.62 34.89
CA PHE A 596 17.92 11.97 34.40
C PHE A 596 19.36 12.33 34.73
N ALA A 597 20.19 12.61 33.73
CA ALA A 597 21.60 12.91 33.93
C ALA A 597 22.04 14.04 33.02
N GLN A 598 22.88 14.95 33.50
CA GLN A 598 23.51 16.00 32.66
C GLN A 598 22.53 16.90 31.89
N ASN A 599 21.25 16.95 32.26
CA ASN A 599 20.34 17.94 31.69
C ASN A 599 20.66 19.31 32.26
N SER A 600 20.52 20.34 31.45
CA SER A 600 20.94 21.70 31.80
C SER A 600 19.85 22.72 31.53
N ASN A 601 19.80 23.76 32.36
CA ASN A 601 18.94 24.91 32.15
C ASN A 601 19.80 26.17 32.18
N THR A 602 19.95 26.82 31.03
CA THR A 602 20.88 27.95 30.87
C THR A 602 20.26 29.30 31.25
N ASN A 603 18.96 29.36 31.57
CA ASN A 603 18.31 30.61 31.90
C ASN A 603 18.63 31.03 33.33
N SER A 604 19.34 32.15 33.49
CA SER A 604 19.67 32.73 34.79
C SER A 604 18.58 33.64 35.38
N ASP A 605 17.47 33.89 34.69
CA ASP A 605 16.51 34.96 35.00
C ASP A 605 15.07 34.49 35.31
N TYR A 606 14.73 33.22 35.03
CA TYR A 606 13.40 32.62 35.25
C TYR A 606 13.52 31.19 35.85
N TYR A 607 12.38 30.55 36.10
CA TYR A 607 12.21 29.20 36.68
C TYR A 607 13.32 28.18 36.31
N TYR A 608 14.06 27.70 37.33
CA TYR A 608 15.36 27.01 37.21
C TYR A 608 15.28 25.50 37.44
N VAL A 609 14.45 24.75 36.71
CA VAL A 609 14.40 23.29 36.87
C VAL A 609 15.17 22.63 35.74
N SER A 610 16.08 21.69 36.03
CA SER A 610 16.83 21.00 34.96
C SER A 610 16.24 19.65 34.58
N ASN A 611 15.73 18.88 35.54
CA ASN A 611 15.32 17.49 35.31
C ASN A 611 13.80 17.27 35.27
N LEU A 612 13.08 17.61 36.35
CA LEU A 612 11.66 17.28 36.47
C LEU A 612 10.81 18.45 37.03
N ASP A 613 9.83 18.89 36.25
CA ASP A 613 8.81 19.86 36.68
C ASP A 613 7.43 19.19 36.77
N VAL A 614 6.79 19.26 37.94
CA VAL A 614 5.46 18.71 38.22
C VAL A 614 4.55 19.83 38.71
N ASN A 615 3.79 20.42 37.79
CA ASN A 615 2.88 21.52 38.05
C ASN A 615 1.42 21.05 38.08
N SER A 616 0.68 21.46 39.12
CA SER A 616 -0.76 21.19 39.29
C SER A 616 -1.14 19.70 39.11
N SER A 617 -0.18 18.81 39.33
CA SER A 617 -0.23 17.39 39.01
C SER A 617 -0.10 16.54 40.27
N THR A 618 -0.60 15.30 40.22
CA THR A 618 -0.41 14.29 41.28
C THR A 618 0.38 13.12 40.71
N ILE A 619 1.71 13.25 40.74
CA ILE A 619 2.64 12.23 40.23
C ILE A 619 3.38 11.58 41.40
N ALA A 620 3.31 10.25 41.45
CA ALA A 620 4.16 9.45 42.33
C ALA A 620 5.44 9.08 41.59
N VAL A 621 6.58 9.50 42.12
CA VAL A 621 7.90 9.25 41.52
C VAL A 621 8.65 8.26 42.39
N ASN A 622 9.07 7.13 41.79
CA ASN A 622 9.75 6.06 42.50
C ASN A 622 10.94 5.53 41.73
N ASN A 623 11.97 5.04 42.43
CA ASN A 623 13.11 4.36 41.83
C ASN A 623 13.81 5.20 40.76
N CYS A 624 13.86 6.53 40.87
CA CYS A 624 14.43 7.39 39.84
C CYS A 624 15.82 7.91 40.26
N ILE A 625 16.66 8.23 39.28
CA ILE A 625 17.91 8.97 39.50
C ILE A 625 17.76 10.34 38.85
N PHE A 626 17.95 11.39 39.64
CA PHE A 626 18.04 12.78 39.21
C PHE A 626 19.45 13.28 39.51
N GLN A 627 20.26 13.34 38.46
CA GLN A 627 21.64 13.79 38.50
C GLN A 627 21.76 15.08 37.68
N SER A 628 22.49 16.04 38.22
CA SER A 628 22.82 17.29 37.53
C SER A 628 24.26 17.66 37.82
N ASP A 629 25.02 18.04 36.80
CA ASP A 629 26.33 18.66 36.96
C ASP A 629 26.21 20.19 37.19
N ASP A 630 24.99 20.73 37.07
CA ASP A 630 24.71 22.15 37.19
C ASP A 630 24.58 22.60 38.64
N SER A 631 25.62 23.27 39.12
CA SER A 631 25.71 23.85 40.47
C SER A 631 24.83 25.08 40.74
N GLY A 632 24.00 25.54 39.80
CA GLY A 632 23.20 26.76 39.93
C GLY A 632 21.69 26.56 40.04
N ASN A 633 21.17 25.39 39.63
CA ASN A 633 19.75 25.18 39.37
C ASN A 633 19.06 24.22 40.35
N GLU A 634 17.73 24.33 40.45
CA GLU A 634 16.88 23.29 41.04
C GLU A 634 16.82 22.12 40.04
N MET A 635 16.81 20.89 40.55
CA MET A 635 16.65 19.73 39.67
C MET A 635 15.20 19.32 39.55
N ILE A 636 14.44 19.50 40.63
CA ILE A 636 13.08 19.01 40.75
C ILE A 636 12.19 20.08 41.37
N SER A 637 11.01 20.24 40.78
CA SER A 637 9.89 20.97 41.39
C SER A 637 8.62 20.13 41.34
N GLY A 638 7.93 20.04 42.47
CA GLY A 638 6.68 19.31 42.64
C GLY A 638 6.83 17.79 42.74
N GLY A 639 5.68 17.10 42.75
CA GLY A 639 5.60 15.63 42.85
C GLY A 639 5.82 15.07 44.26
N SER A 640 5.53 13.77 44.40
CA SER A 640 5.84 12.97 45.60
C SER A 640 6.96 12.00 45.25
N ILE A 641 8.16 12.25 45.74
CA ILE A 641 9.37 11.49 45.37
C ILE A 641 9.72 10.52 46.50
N SER A 642 9.95 9.26 46.18
CA SER A 642 10.42 8.25 47.14
C SER A 642 11.39 7.27 46.48
N TYR A 643 12.24 6.61 47.27
CA TYR A 643 13.23 5.63 46.79
C TYR A 643 13.97 6.13 45.54
N SER A 644 14.49 7.35 45.57
CA SER A 644 15.14 7.99 44.42
C SER A 644 16.44 8.70 44.82
N ILE A 645 17.38 8.83 43.88
CA ILE A 645 18.59 9.64 44.06
C ILE A 645 18.35 11.06 43.54
N ILE A 646 18.73 12.05 44.32
CA ILE A 646 18.66 13.47 44.00
C ILE A 646 20.05 14.07 44.28
N TYR A 647 20.89 14.14 43.23
CA TYR A 647 22.31 14.50 43.36
C TYR A 647 22.72 15.63 42.42
N GLY A 648 23.41 16.64 42.97
CA GLY A 648 24.08 17.70 42.21
C GLY A 648 23.30 19.02 42.05
N GLY A 649 22.05 19.08 42.50
CA GLY A 649 21.26 20.31 42.55
C GLY A 649 21.71 21.25 43.69
N ALA A 650 21.80 22.54 43.40
CA ALA A 650 22.10 23.58 44.38
C ALA A 650 20.93 24.55 44.63
N GLY A 651 19.89 24.46 43.80
CA GLY A 651 18.62 25.13 44.03
C GLY A 651 17.82 24.46 45.15
N GLY A 652 16.89 25.19 45.77
CA GLY A 652 16.08 24.67 46.86
C GLY A 652 14.97 23.76 46.37
N ASP A 653 15.30 22.56 45.88
CA ASP A 653 14.36 21.57 45.32
C ASP A 653 13.03 21.52 46.09
N THR A 654 11.91 21.65 45.37
CA THR A 654 10.59 21.85 45.98
C THR A 654 9.65 20.68 45.73
N TYR A 655 9.87 19.55 46.38
CA TYR A 655 9.04 18.35 46.23
C TYR A 655 8.46 17.85 47.57
N THR A 656 7.49 16.94 47.51
CA THR A 656 7.03 16.21 48.69
C THR A 656 7.90 14.96 48.89
N ASP A 657 8.65 14.92 49.99
CA ASP A 657 9.46 13.75 50.35
C ASP A 657 8.57 12.59 50.82
N GLY A 658 8.43 11.57 49.99
CA GLY A 658 7.76 10.30 50.28
C GLY A 658 8.62 9.31 51.08
N GLY A 659 9.89 9.62 51.31
CA GLY A 659 10.84 8.83 52.11
C GLY A 659 11.79 7.96 51.28
N ASN A 660 12.90 7.58 51.91
CA ASN A 660 13.98 6.75 51.34
C ASN A 660 14.67 7.37 50.10
N ASN A 661 14.66 8.69 49.97
CA ASN A 661 15.47 9.37 48.97
C ASN A 661 16.92 9.50 49.42
N LEU A 662 17.85 9.39 48.49
CA LEU A 662 19.29 9.55 48.70
C LEU A 662 19.81 10.81 48.02
N SER A 663 20.86 11.41 48.58
CA SER A 663 21.56 12.56 47.99
C SER A 663 23.03 12.27 47.71
N SER A 664 23.41 11.00 47.71
CA SER A 664 24.73 10.52 47.33
C SER A 664 24.89 10.48 45.81
N ASP A 665 26.12 10.60 45.35
CA ASP A 665 26.49 10.43 43.94
C ASP A 665 25.96 9.07 43.43
N PRO A 666 25.21 9.02 42.31
CA PRO A 666 24.75 7.75 41.74
C PRO A 666 25.89 6.84 41.26
N ASP A 667 27.13 7.33 41.15
CA ASP A 667 28.31 6.53 40.80
C ASP A 667 28.10 5.75 39.50
N PHE A 668 27.86 6.50 38.41
CA PHE A 668 27.74 5.96 37.07
C PHE A 668 29.09 5.44 36.55
N THR A 669 29.09 4.35 35.78
CA THR A 669 30.28 3.71 35.21
C THR A 669 31.16 4.70 34.45
N ASN A 670 30.58 5.52 33.58
CA ASN A 670 31.30 6.60 32.89
C ASN A 670 30.37 7.69 32.36
N ALA A 671 29.86 8.54 33.25
CA ALA A 671 28.98 9.65 32.90
C ALA A 671 29.59 10.60 31.85
N SER A 672 30.93 10.77 31.83
CA SER A 672 31.60 11.66 30.85
C SER A 672 31.56 11.16 29.40
N SER A 673 31.24 9.87 29.20
CA SER A 673 31.00 9.27 27.89
C SER A 673 29.53 8.90 27.68
N ASN A 674 28.62 9.49 28.46
CA ASN A 674 27.18 9.24 28.43
C ASN A 674 26.81 7.77 28.72
N ASP A 675 27.63 7.09 29.51
CA ASP A 675 27.35 5.76 30.06
C ASP A 675 26.87 5.91 31.51
N PHE A 676 25.55 5.82 31.67
CA PHE A 676 24.85 5.97 32.95
C PHE A 676 24.47 4.62 33.58
N THR A 677 25.11 3.52 33.15
CA THR A 677 25.05 2.26 33.91
C THR A 677 25.68 2.45 35.29
N LEU A 678 25.30 1.61 36.26
CA LEU A 678 25.75 1.73 37.65
C LEU A 678 27.05 0.95 37.88
N THR A 679 27.94 1.48 38.72
CA THR A 679 29.04 0.69 39.29
C THR A 679 28.51 -0.22 40.42
N ILE A 680 29.31 -1.22 40.82
CA ILE A 680 28.99 -2.09 41.96
C ILE A 680 28.97 -1.38 43.32
N THR A 681 29.58 -0.19 43.41
CA THR A 681 29.60 0.63 44.63
C THR A 681 28.49 1.67 44.66
N SER A 682 27.68 1.74 43.60
CA SER A 682 26.63 2.72 43.49
C SER A 682 25.59 2.58 44.62
N PRO A 683 25.19 3.70 45.24
CA PRO A 683 24.11 3.70 46.23
C PRO A 683 22.73 3.44 45.62
N ALA A 684 22.62 3.39 44.29
CA ALA A 684 21.38 3.03 43.60
C ALA A 684 21.11 1.52 43.61
N VAL A 685 22.15 0.71 43.79
CA VAL A 685 22.09 -0.75 43.69
C VAL A 685 21.25 -1.33 44.82
N ASP A 686 20.28 -2.18 44.47
CA ASP A 686 19.33 -2.85 45.37
C ASP A 686 18.56 -1.92 46.33
N ALA A 687 18.50 -0.62 46.03
CA ALA A 687 18.00 0.41 46.94
C ALA A 687 16.61 0.94 46.58
N GLY A 688 16.03 0.49 45.46
CA GLY A 688 14.67 0.81 45.06
C GLY A 688 13.60 0.03 45.84
N THR A 689 12.34 0.33 45.53
CA THR A 689 11.17 -0.40 46.03
C THR A 689 10.53 -1.22 44.92
N SER A 690 9.87 -2.33 45.29
CA SER A 690 9.01 -3.07 44.37
C SER A 690 7.95 -2.18 43.69
N GLY A 691 7.71 -2.42 42.40
CA GLY A 691 6.91 -1.58 41.52
C GLY A 691 7.73 -1.14 40.30
N GLY A 692 7.06 -0.85 39.18
CA GLY A 692 7.73 -0.53 37.91
C GLY A 692 7.84 -1.70 36.94
N PRO A 693 8.62 -1.56 35.85
CA PRO A 693 8.71 -2.56 34.79
C PRO A 693 9.66 -3.69 35.13
N ALA A 694 9.32 -4.90 34.66
CA ALA A 694 10.07 -6.13 34.92
C ALA A 694 11.46 -6.16 34.28
N LEU A 695 11.67 -5.41 33.20
CA LEU A 695 12.93 -5.33 32.47
C LEU A 695 13.46 -3.90 32.49
N ASP A 696 14.77 -3.76 32.60
CA ASP A 696 15.51 -2.51 32.46
C ASP A 696 15.58 -2.05 31.01
N ILE A 697 16.18 -0.89 30.76
CA ILE A 697 16.20 -0.28 29.42
C ILE A 697 17.02 -1.10 28.40
N LEU A 698 17.90 -1.98 28.88
CA LEU A 698 18.69 -2.91 28.07
C LEU A 698 18.04 -4.31 27.97
N GLY A 699 16.87 -4.51 28.59
CA GLY A 699 16.15 -5.78 28.62
C GLY A 699 16.61 -6.74 29.73
N VAL A 700 17.39 -6.27 30.70
CA VAL A 700 17.84 -7.03 31.88
C VAL A 700 16.68 -7.17 32.87
N THR A 701 16.49 -8.36 33.45
CA THR A 701 15.42 -8.57 34.43
C THR A 701 15.77 -7.95 35.77
N ARG A 702 14.83 -7.18 36.35
CA ARG A 702 14.96 -6.64 37.70
C ARG A 702 14.70 -7.69 38.77
N ASP A 703 15.44 -7.62 39.86
CA ASP A 703 15.28 -8.57 40.97
C ASP A 703 14.22 -8.12 42.01
N GLY A 704 14.24 -8.71 43.21
CA GLY A 704 13.28 -8.38 44.27
C GLY A 704 13.46 -6.98 44.89
N ASN A 705 14.66 -6.40 44.76
CA ASN A 705 15.01 -5.05 45.18
C ASN A 705 15.56 -4.32 43.94
N PRO A 706 14.70 -3.73 43.09
CA PRO A 706 15.17 -3.13 41.85
C PRO A 706 16.14 -1.98 42.12
N ASP A 707 17.10 -1.79 41.21
CA ASP A 707 17.98 -0.63 41.26
C ASP A 707 17.19 0.65 41.01
N MET A 708 17.65 1.76 41.60
CA MET A 708 17.16 3.08 41.20
C MET A 708 17.69 3.42 39.81
N GLY A 709 16.84 4.02 38.97
CA GLY A 709 17.16 4.38 37.59
C GLY A 709 16.64 3.37 36.56
N CYS A 710 17.00 3.61 35.30
CA CYS A 710 16.56 2.81 34.15
C CYS A 710 17.46 1.60 33.83
N TYR A 711 18.61 1.47 34.49
CA TYR A 711 19.50 0.33 34.36
C TYR A 711 19.41 -0.57 35.59
N GLU A 712 19.53 -1.88 35.37
CA GLU A 712 19.70 -2.86 36.43
C GLU A 712 21.11 -3.45 36.35
N LEU A 713 21.87 -3.34 37.44
CA LEU A 713 23.20 -3.91 37.57
C LEU A 713 23.10 -5.38 37.97
N ILE A 714 23.54 -6.27 37.07
CA ILE A 714 23.66 -7.68 37.41
C ILE A 714 24.98 -7.96 38.12
N ILE A 715 24.89 -8.30 39.40
CA ILE A 715 26.03 -8.76 40.19
C ILE A 715 26.06 -10.29 40.22
N TYR A 716 27.10 -10.86 39.61
CA TYR A 716 27.35 -12.30 39.65
C TYR A 716 28.02 -12.67 40.98
N THR A 717 27.22 -13.01 41.97
CA THR A 717 27.71 -13.41 43.29
C THR A 717 27.76 -14.93 43.41
N TRP A 718 28.89 -15.46 43.86
CA TRP A 718 29.04 -16.88 44.12
C TRP A 718 28.31 -17.29 45.41
N SER A 719 27.37 -18.23 45.30
CA SER A 719 26.68 -18.85 46.44
C SER A 719 27.25 -20.22 46.82
N GLY A 720 27.87 -20.92 45.87
CA GLY A 720 28.34 -22.31 46.05
C GLY A 720 27.21 -23.29 46.40
N ALA A 721 25.97 -22.97 46.01
CA ALA A 721 24.78 -23.68 46.48
C ALA A 721 24.75 -25.18 46.13
N ALA A 722 25.39 -25.60 45.03
CA ALA A 722 25.40 -26.99 44.59
C ALA A 722 26.74 -27.69 44.85
N ASN A 723 27.86 -27.08 44.44
CA ASN A 723 29.20 -27.63 44.59
C ASN A 723 30.26 -26.54 44.33
N ALA A 724 31.54 -26.90 44.33
CA ALA A 724 32.65 -25.96 44.09
C ALA A 724 32.92 -25.65 42.60
N ALA A 725 32.24 -26.29 41.63
CA ALA A 725 32.62 -26.17 40.22
C ALA A 725 32.18 -24.83 39.62
N TRP A 726 33.14 -24.01 39.14
CA TRP A 726 32.88 -22.68 38.55
C TRP A 726 31.79 -22.70 37.48
N THR A 727 31.81 -23.73 36.63
CA THR A 727 30.93 -23.90 35.45
C THR A 727 29.50 -24.31 35.80
N ASN A 728 29.18 -24.55 37.07
CA ASN A 728 27.82 -24.90 37.46
C ASN A 728 27.03 -23.63 37.75
N SER A 729 26.07 -23.33 36.87
CA SER A 729 25.30 -22.09 36.91
C SER A 729 24.44 -21.94 38.17
N SER A 730 24.06 -23.04 38.82
CA SER A 730 23.33 -23.02 40.10
C SER A 730 24.17 -22.50 41.28
N ASN A 731 25.48 -22.34 41.11
CA ASN A 731 26.35 -21.74 42.14
C ASN A 731 26.37 -20.21 42.07
N TRP A 732 25.72 -19.59 41.09
CA TRP A 732 25.66 -18.14 40.91
C TRP A 732 24.28 -17.61 41.25
N THR A 733 24.19 -16.46 41.91
CA THR A 733 22.92 -15.81 42.27
C THR A 733 22.03 -15.56 41.05
N THR A 734 22.65 -15.31 39.89
CA THR A 734 21.99 -15.07 38.60
C THR A 734 21.52 -16.36 37.91
N GLY A 735 21.88 -17.54 38.43
CA GLY A 735 21.61 -18.83 37.79
C GLY A 735 22.38 -19.08 36.49
N SER A 736 23.36 -18.22 36.17
CA SER A 736 24.21 -18.24 34.97
C SER A 736 25.70 -18.11 35.34
N VAL A 737 26.58 -18.72 34.54
CA VAL A 737 28.04 -18.61 34.77
C VAL A 737 28.56 -17.31 34.16
N PRO A 738 29.38 -16.51 34.87
CA PRO A 738 29.96 -15.27 34.34
C PRO A 738 30.80 -15.50 33.08
N THR A 739 30.81 -14.53 32.18
CA THR A 739 31.60 -14.54 30.94
C THR A 739 32.65 -13.42 30.94
N SER A 740 33.31 -13.18 29.80
CA SER A 740 34.41 -12.22 29.67
C SER A 740 34.04 -10.77 29.89
N SER A 741 32.75 -10.42 29.88
CA SER A 741 32.25 -9.07 30.13
C SER A 741 31.99 -8.78 31.60
N GLU A 742 31.95 -9.79 32.47
CA GLU A 742 31.46 -9.65 33.83
C GLU A 742 32.56 -9.69 34.89
N SER A 743 32.29 -9.00 36.01
CA SER A 743 33.17 -8.89 37.18
C SER A 743 32.50 -9.54 38.40
N PRO A 744 32.57 -10.88 38.54
CA PRO A 744 31.90 -11.59 39.63
C PRO A 744 32.50 -11.30 41.01
N VAL A 745 31.67 -11.50 42.04
CA VAL A 745 32.04 -11.39 43.46
C VAL A 745 32.03 -12.76 44.12
N ILE A 746 33.11 -13.10 44.82
CA ILE A 746 33.24 -14.32 45.63
C ILE A 746 33.19 -13.93 47.11
N PRO A 747 32.04 -14.09 47.79
CA PRO A 747 31.88 -13.72 49.19
C PRO A 747 32.40 -14.81 50.14
N ASP A 748 32.55 -14.45 51.42
CA ASP A 748 32.82 -15.42 52.48
C ASP A 748 31.60 -16.32 52.72
N ILE A 749 31.65 -17.52 52.17
CA ILE A 749 30.64 -18.56 52.35
C ILE A 749 31.06 -19.64 53.38
N SER A 750 32.08 -19.36 54.20
CA SER A 750 32.57 -20.31 55.22
C SER A 750 31.54 -20.62 56.31
N GLY A 751 30.65 -19.66 56.61
CA GLY A 751 29.48 -19.86 57.49
C GLY A 751 28.29 -20.55 56.83
N GLY A 752 28.36 -20.81 55.52
CA GLY A 752 27.29 -21.39 54.69
C GLY A 752 27.70 -22.71 54.03
N SER A 753 27.70 -22.75 52.70
CA SER A 753 27.98 -23.96 51.92
C SER A 753 29.43 -24.44 52.03
N GLY A 754 30.39 -23.53 52.26
CA GLY A 754 31.84 -23.81 52.21
C GLY A 754 32.37 -24.23 50.84
N ASN A 755 31.52 -24.23 49.81
CA ASN A 755 31.85 -24.67 48.45
C ASN A 755 32.48 -23.53 47.65
N PHE A 756 33.67 -23.09 48.03
CA PHE A 756 34.39 -22.04 47.31
C PHE A 756 34.70 -22.42 45.86
N PRO A 757 34.66 -21.46 44.92
CA PRO A 757 34.80 -21.73 43.50
C PRO A 757 36.14 -22.39 43.15
N THR A 758 36.07 -23.35 42.24
CA THR A 758 37.21 -24.05 41.65
C THR A 758 37.15 -23.97 40.13
N ILE A 759 38.13 -23.29 39.56
CA ILE A 759 38.34 -23.14 38.12
C ILE A 759 39.16 -24.34 37.63
N THR A 760 38.58 -25.07 36.68
CA THR A 760 39.16 -26.27 36.04
C THR A 760 39.16 -26.17 34.52
N SER A 761 38.77 -25.02 33.95
CA SER A 761 38.73 -24.70 32.52
C SER A 761 39.23 -23.28 32.31
N ASP A 762 39.55 -22.90 31.07
CA ASP A 762 39.86 -21.50 30.78
C ASP A 762 38.67 -20.60 31.13
N VAL A 763 38.93 -19.51 31.84
CA VAL A 763 37.96 -18.50 32.25
C VAL A 763 38.55 -17.13 31.92
N THR A 764 37.76 -16.27 31.31
CA THR A 764 38.11 -14.87 31.08
C THR A 764 37.00 -14.02 31.69
N LEU A 765 37.36 -12.96 32.40
CA LEU A 765 36.45 -12.04 33.11
C LEU A 765 36.91 -10.60 32.90
N SER A 766 35.98 -9.64 33.02
CA SER A 766 36.30 -8.21 33.02
C SER A 766 36.85 -7.74 34.36
N GLY A 767 36.72 -8.54 35.42
CA GLY A 767 37.24 -8.26 36.75
C GLY A 767 36.92 -9.40 37.71
N LEU A 768 37.34 -9.27 38.97
CA LEU A 768 37.03 -10.25 40.01
C LEU A 768 37.20 -9.63 41.39
N THR A 769 36.18 -9.79 42.24
CA THR A 769 36.29 -9.45 43.67
C THR A 769 36.26 -10.73 44.49
N VAL A 770 37.20 -10.87 45.42
CA VAL A 770 37.22 -11.98 46.40
C VAL A 770 37.28 -11.38 47.78
N ASP A 771 36.18 -11.53 48.53
CA ASP A 771 36.03 -10.90 49.83
C ASP A 771 36.97 -11.50 50.88
N VAL A 772 37.16 -10.78 51.99
CA VAL A 772 37.91 -11.27 53.15
C VAL A 772 37.40 -12.66 53.58
N ASN A 773 38.31 -13.58 53.89
CA ASN A 773 38.05 -15.00 54.20
C ASN A 773 37.45 -15.85 53.05
N ALA A 774 37.11 -15.27 51.91
CA ALA A 774 36.69 -16.04 50.75
C ALA A 774 37.89 -16.72 50.07
N ILE A 775 37.62 -17.81 49.34
CA ILE A 775 38.65 -18.57 48.63
C ILE A 775 38.26 -18.69 47.16
N ILE A 776 39.21 -18.54 46.25
CA ILE A 776 39.08 -18.98 44.86
C ILE A 776 40.23 -19.92 44.52
N ASN A 777 39.90 -21.09 43.95
CA ASN A 777 40.88 -22.10 43.56
C ASN A 777 41.04 -22.11 42.04
N VAL A 778 42.23 -21.78 41.56
CA VAL A 778 42.61 -21.93 40.14
C VAL A 778 43.43 -23.21 40.02
N SER A 779 42.72 -24.32 39.78
CA SER A 779 43.30 -25.67 39.93
C SER A 779 44.06 -26.15 38.68
N SER A 780 43.59 -25.77 37.50
CA SER A 780 44.22 -26.01 36.20
C SER A 780 43.72 -24.99 35.17
N ASN A 781 44.45 -24.85 34.04
CA ASN A 781 44.12 -23.93 32.93
C ASN A 781 44.30 -22.44 33.28
N THR A 782 43.71 -21.54 32.50
CA THR A 782 43.97 -20.11 32.56
C THR A 782 42.78 -19.34 33.13
N LEU A 783 43.01 -18.51 34.15
CA LEU A 783 42.11 -17.42 34.53
C LEU A 783 42.68 -16.11 33.97
N THR A 784 41.95 -15.45 33.09
CA THR A 784 42.33 -14.13 32.55
C THR A 784 41.39 -13.06 33.10
N LEU A 785 41.97 -12.04 33.73
CA LEU A 785 41.28 -10.93 34.38
C LEU A 785 41.63 -9.65 33.62
N ALA A 786 40.75 -9.25 32.71
CA ALA A 786 41.01 -8.18 31.75
C ALA A 786 40.93 -6.77 32.38
N GLY A 787 40.20 -6.61 33.48
CA GLY A 787 40.05 -5.35 34.21
C GLY A 787 40.34 -5.51 35.70
N THR A 788 39.69 -4.70 36.54
CA THR A 788 40.06 -4.56 37.95
C THR A 788 39.81 -5.84 38.75
N THR A 789 40.80 -6.25 39.52
CA THR A 789 40.72 -7.36 40.47
C THR A 789 40.97 -6.84 41.87
N ASP A 790 40.06 -7.13 42.80
CA ASP A 790 40.21 -6.85 44.23
C ASP A 790 40.22 -8.16 45.03
N LEU A 791 41.41 -8.57 45.47
CA LEU A 791 41.67 -9.78 46.21
C LEU A 791 41.88 -9.47 47.69
N ASN A 792 40.81 -9.51 48.48
CA ASN A 792 40.84 -9.42 49.94
C ASN A 792 40.86 -10.81 50.62
N GLY A 793 40.46 -11.85 49.91
CA GLY A 793 40.49 -13.25 50.36
C GLY A 793 41.76 -14.01 49.97
N THR A 794 41.62 -15.31 49.70
CA THR A 794 42.72 -16.18 49.25
C THR A 794 42.51 -16.67 47.82
N MET A 795 43.51 -16.46 46.95
CA MET A 795 43.57 -17.09 45.64
C MET A 795 44.60 -18.22 45.67
N ASN A 796 44.13 -19.46 45.59
CA ASN A 796 44.97 -20.64 45.50
C ASN A 796 45.29 -20.93 44.03
N ILE A 797 46.56 -20.89 43.65
CA ILE A 797 47.02 -21.18 42.29
C ILE A 797 47.81 -22.49 42.33
N ALA A 798 47.30 -23.52 41.65
CA ALA A 798 47.96 -24.82 41.52
C ALA A 798 48.72 -24.90 40.18
N ASN A 799 48.50 -25.96 39.39
CA ASN A 799 49.06 -26.11 38.03
C ASN A 799 48.27 -25.27 36.99
N ALA A 800 48.16 -23.97 37.24
CA ALA A 800 47.33 -23.04 36.47
C ALA A 800 48.08 -21.74 36.13
N THR A 801 47.49 -20.95 35.23
CA THR A 801 47.96 -19.60 34.88
C THR A 801 46.89 -18.59 35.28
N VAL A 802 47.30 -17.50 35.96
CA VAL A 802 46.43 -16.34 36.19
C VAL A 802 47.05 -15.15 35.47
N ASN A 803 46.37 -14.66 34.43
CA ASN A 803 46.71 -13.42 33.74
C ASN A 803 45.88 -12.30 34.36
N SER A 804 46.55 -11.29 34.91
CA SER A 804 45.88 -10.06 35.32
C SER A 804 46.36 -8.94 34.42
N ASP A 805 45.51 -8.60 33.45
CA ASP A 805 45.79 -7.62 32.42
C ASP A 805 45.28 -6.22 32.82
N GLY A 806 44.39 -6.16 33.83
CA GLY A 806 43.92 -4.93 34.46
C GLY A 806 44.59 -4.60 35.80
N ASN A 807 44.02 -3.64 36.54
CA ASN A 807 44.52 -3.27 37.87
C ASN A 807 44.30 -4.41 38.87
N PHE A 808 45.36 -4.88 39.52
CA PHE A 808 45.28 -5.96 40.50
C PHE A 808 45.63 -5.45 41.91
N ASP A 809 44.63 -5.39 42.78
CA ASP A 809 44.80 -5.11 44.21
C ASP A 809 44.74 -6.42 45.00
N ALA A 810 45.79 -6.71 45.76
CA ALA A 810 45.82 -7.81 46.72
C ALA A 810 46.36 -7.37 48.07
N THR A 811 46.23 -6.07 48.38
CA THR A 811 46.76 -5.47 49.61
C THR A 811 46.10 -6.07 50.85
N GLY A 812 44.84 -6.51 50.74
CA GLY A 812 44.07 -7.16 51.81
C GLY A 812 44.11 -8.70 51.80
N GLY A 813 44.58 -9.34 50.73
CA GLY A 813 44.44 -10.78 50.51
C GLY A 813 45.74 -11.57 50.48
N THR A 814 45.62 -12.86 50.16
CA THR A 814 46.73 -13.82 50.04
C THR A 814 46.68 -14.51 48.69
N ILE A 815 47.80 -14.51 47.96
CA ILE A 815 47.98 -15.40 46.82
C ILE A 815 48.81 -16.58 47.31
N ASP A 816 48.24 -17.78 47.24
CA ASP A 816 48.87 -19.00 47.72
C ASP A 816 49.26 -19.92 46.55
N PHE A 817 50.56 -20.19 46.45
CA PHE A 817 51.16 -21.11 45.48
C PHE A 817 51.59 -22.43 46.13
N THR A 818 51.22 -22.71 47.38
CA THR A 818 51.71 -23.90 48.12
C THR A 818 51.22 -25.23 47.54
N ASN A 819 50.19 -25.20 46.67
CA ASN A 819 49.69 -26.35 45.91
C ASN A 819 50.10 -26.31 44.41
N ALA A 820 51.01 -25.41 44.01
CA ALA A 820 51.52 -25.24 42.64
C ALA A 820 52.51 -26.31 42.20
#